data_AF-A0A8X7CVL5-F1
#
_entry.id   AF-A0A8X7CVL5-F1
#
_cell.length_a   1.000
_cell.length_b   1.000
_cell.length_c   1.000
_cell.angle_alpha   90.00
_cell.angle_beta   90.00
_cell.angle_gamma   90.00
#
_symmetry.space_group_name_H-M   'P 1'
#
loop_
_entity.id
_entity.type
_entity.pdbx_description
1 polymer ?
#
loop_
_entity_poly.entity_id
_entity_poly.type
_entity_poly.pdbx_seq_one_letter_code
_entity_poly.pdbx_strand_id
1 'polypeptide(L)'
;MKNLLRSFMCVTLLSLVSAGAFADCGVNGCSTSGSTTTGTGCCNDCNSPKTLLIVRDQGANLVLDQHRMGYKYNEECCTYGEFGISYRYERNFKQARLAQSLFGTSTLNLVGSQNSTRQGTTPTVAANALLADYFGLATDENFSISFCPRIQNHIVDFRLYVGMDELCEGLYMQLNFPLAHSKWNLQGGCGDCCNSCNDCNSCNSCNSCCTTTTTTPATTPSTTLKTTPIPAGYMDTVAKGALTPLTTIQKALNGEAIGQKTAMKYGKFFGCCCDTTKLAGIYFDLGYNFYECPDYHLGIYAKVVAPTGTDMGCDTHAQSVFYPVVGDYHWQLGAGISGAAQLYNCDDEHMIDAYLQGYVTHLFDRSQVRSFDLKNGVMSRYMLLKEFKSKTDLTYNDKLYAAIDWTTRKPKVRVDVKGEGLLEFIYRNSCGFAAGLGYNIFGRSKEKICNNCCGDCCNSCFTQSTKVVGIKGCAPVDAEGYSTTAANPSLMGTDRGAFQVLNADVTATYHRINATQSAATAYKCGQVDNAITLDTSNAIAAGFVYVNPLNTVTIAAAPVPTIMKVEESATANPALAITAVAPYGVVSGITSAPKLLTDSDIDLCSGAMNGYVTHKIFGHLDYAWEDCDWKPAVYAGAEAEFASCSDKNAMNAWGIYLGGSLSF
;
A
#
# COMPACT_ATOMS: atom_id res chain seq x y z
N MET A 1 31.29 -41.45 7.61
CA MET A 1 30.82 -40.35 8.48
C MET A 1 31.71 -39.11 8.53
N LYS A 2 33.04 -39.18 8.77
CA LYS A 2 33.90 -37.97 8.82
C LYS A 2 34.08 -37.23 7.48
N ASN A 3 33.88 -37.90 6.35
CA ASN A 3 33.93 -37.26 5.02
C ASN A 3 32.56 -36.68 4.57
N LEU A 4 31.44 -37.16 5.13
CA LEU A 4 30.10 -36.60 4.86
C LEU A 4 29.93 -35.21 5.51
N LEU A 5 30.59 -34.97 6.64
CA LEU A 5 30.58 -33.67 7.31
C LEU A 5 31.38 -32.58 6.56
N ARG A 6 32.29 -32.95 5.65
CA ARG A 6 33.02 -31.97 4.82
C ARG A 6 32.18 -31.48 3.63
N SER A 7 31.23 -32.27 3.13
CA SER A 7 30.30 -31.85 2.06
C SER A 7 29.17 -30.94 2.57
N PHE A 8 28.87 -30.97 3.87
CA PHE A 8 27.91 -30.04 4.49
C PHE A 8 28.42 -28.58 4.60
N MET A 9 29.67 -28.28 4.23
CA MET A 9 30.17 -26.90 4.10
C MET A 9 29.54 -26.10 2.94
N CYS A 10 28.75 -26.72 2.06
CA CYS A 10 27.92 -25.99 1.09
C CYS A 10 26.64 -25.40 1.69
N VAL A 11 26.19 -25.83 2.88
CA VAL A 11 24.99 -25.24 3.54
C VAL A 11 25.26 -23.83 4.05
N THR A 12 26.53 -23.49 4.32
CA THR A 12 26.96 -22.11 4.60
C THR A 12 26.91 -21.18 3.39
N LEU A 13 26.84 -21.69 2.15
CA LEU A 13 26.65 -20.83 0.96
C LEU A 13 25.19 -20.34 0.84
N LEU A 14 24.18 -21.10 1.27
CA LEU A 14 22.79 -20.60 1.30
C LEU A 14 22.57 -19.52 2.36
N SER A 15 23.31 -19.55 3.48
CA SER A 15 23.27 -18.47 4.49
C SER A 15 24.11 -17.25 4.08
N LEU A 16 25.12 -17.41 3.23
CA LEU A 16 25.92 -16.29 2.72
C LEU A 16 25.24 -15.54 1.56
N VAL A 17 24.45 -16.23 0.72
CA VAL A 17 23.64 -15.56 -0.33
C VAL A 17 22.48 -14.76 0.29
N SER A 18 21.93 -15.19 1.43
CA SER A 18 20.90 -14.43 2.16
C SER A 18 21.46 -13.33 3.08
N ALA A 19 22.74 -13.32 3.43
CA ALA A 19 23.34 -12.23 4.22
C ALA A 19 23.97 -11.12 3.35
N GLY A 20 24.52 -11.44 2.18
CA GLY A 20 25.22 -10.47 1.32
C GLY A 20 24.32 -9.67 0.36
N ALA A 21 23.19 -10.23 -0.06
CA ALA A 21 22.27 -9.59 -1.01
C ALA A 21 21.24 -8.65 -0.35
N PHE A 22 21.15 -8.67 0.98
CA PHE A 22 20.26 -7.81 1.78
C PHE A 22 21.01 -6.72 2.55
N ALA A 23 22.33 -6.60 2.34
CA ALA A 23 23.10 -5.48 2.84
C ALA A 23 22.72 -4.21 2.07
N ASP A 24 22.39 -3.18 2.84
CA ASP A 24 22.07 -1.83 2.39
C ASP A 24 23.16 -1.33 1.41
N CYS A 25 22.83 -1.26 0.12
CA CYS A 25 23.76 -0.71 -0.87
C CYS A 25 23.89 0.79 -0.63
N GLY A 26 25.01 1.18 -0.01
CA GLY A 26 25.45 2.56 0.11
C GLY A 26 25.33 3.32 -1.22
N VAL A 27 24.55 4.40 -1.15
CA VAL A 27 24.40 5.40 -2.20
C VAL A 27 25.72 6.12 -2.47
N ASN A 28 26.49 5.62 -3.43
CA ASN A 28 27.45 6.45 -4.16
C ASN A 28 26.79 6.91 -5.46
N GLY A 29 26.28 8.15 -5.48
CA GLY A 29 25.76 8.71 -6.74
C GLY A 29 24.88 9.97 -6.70
N CYS A 30 24.61 10.60 -5.55
CA CYS A 30 23.99 11.94 -5.54
C CYS A 30 25.02 12.96 -5.05
N SER A 31 25.53 13.76 -5.98
CA SER A 31 26.52 14.80 -5.77
C SER A 31 26.05 15.84 -4.74
N THR A 32 26.98 16.16 -3.86
CA THR A 32 26.89 17.18 -2.81
C THR A 32 26.86 18.59 -3.41
N SER A 33 25.81 19.35 -3.10
CA SER A 33 25.87 20.80 -3.01
C SER A 33 25.01 21.24 -1.83
N GLY A 34 25.66 21.84 -0.84
CA GLY A 34 25.15 22.02 0.51
C GLY A 34 23.93 22.92 0.65
N SER A 35 23.01 22.48 1.51
CA SER A 35 22.06 23.34 2.22
C SER A 35 21.76 22.68 3.56
N THR A 36 22.17 23.33 4.64
CA THR A 36 21.90 22.94 6.02
C THR A 36 20.45 23.21 6.39
N THR A 37 19.54 22.36 5.95
CA THR A 37 18.21 22.17 6.56
C THR A 37 17.81 20.70 6.37
N THR A 38 17.15 20.14 7.37
CA THR A 38 16.79 18.73 7.59
C THR A 38 15.93 18.11 6.48
N GLY A 39 16.53 17.88 5.31
CA GLY A 39 15.97 17.10 4.21
C GLY A 39 16.87 15.90 3.93
N THR A 40 16.69 14.82 4.68
CA THR A 40 17.40 13.56 4.42
C THR A 40 16.90 13.01 3.08
N GLY A 41 17.85 12.89 2.15
CA GLY A 41 17.63 12.48 0.77
C GLY A 41 17.03 11.09 0.59
N CYS A 42 16.58 10.88 -0.64
CA CYS A 42 15.94 9.69 -1.17
C CYS A 42 16.50 8.36 -0.62
N CYS A 43 15.58 7.52 -0.12
CA CYS A 43 15.67 6.05 -0.07
C CYS A 43 16.28 5.31 1.13
N ASN A 44 16.63 5.92 2.27
CA ASN A 44 17.31 5.15 3.34
C ASN A 44 16.45 4.63 4.51
N ASP A 45 15.20 5.07 4.71
CA ASP A 45 14.32 4.48 5.73
C ASP A 45 12.89 4.30 5.22
N CYS A 46 12.67 3.30 4.37
CA CYS A 46 11.36 3.00 3.81
C CYS A 46 10.46 2.19 4.76
N ASN A 47 10.56 2.40 6.07
CA ASN A 47 9.69 1.75 7.08
C ASN A 47 8.27 2.37 7.15
N SER A 48 7.92 3.23 6.19
CA SER A 48 6.60 3.81 6.06
C SER A 48 5.58 2.80 5.50
N PRO A 49 4.29 2.98 5.83
CA PRO A 49 3.20 2.21 5.23
C PRO A 49 3.19 2.33 3.71
N LYS A 50 2.83 1.23 3.06
CA LYS A 50 2.85 1.08 1.61
C LYS A 50 1.47 1.31 1.00
N THR A 51 1.44 1.85 -0.20
CA THR A 51 0.19 2.10 -0.95
C THR A 51 -0.30 0.87 -1.70
N LEU A 52 0.54 -0.16 -1.82
CA LEU A 52 0.24 -1.44 -2.43
C LEU A 52 0.85 -2.56 -1.58
N LEU A 53 0.21 -3.73 -1.60
CA LEU A 53 0.75 -4.96 -1.04
C LEU A 53 1.03 -5.95 -2.17
N ILE A 54 2.26 -6.44 -2.27
CA ILE A 54 2.64 -7.55 -3.15
C ILE A 54 3.14 -8.69 -2.28
N VAL A 55 2.32 -9.73 -2.20
CA VAL A 55 2.66 -10.98 -1.50
C VAL A 55 3.56 -11.85 -2.37
N ARG A 56 4.09 -12.93 -1.79
CA ARG A 56 4.82 -13.96 -2.52
C ARG A 56 3.98 -14.44 -3.71
N ASP A 57 4.62 -14.57 -4.87
CA ASP A 57 4.01 -15.08 -6.08
C ASP A 57 3.45 -16.49 -5.82
N GLN A 58 2.19 -16.71 -6.18
CA GLN A 58 1.48 -17.98 -6.00
C GLN A 58 2.14 -19.14 -6.77
N GLY A 59 2.91 -18.83 -7.81
CA GLY A 59 3.69 -19.80 -8.57
C GLY A 59 5.10 -20.07 -8.03
N ALA A 60 5.62 -19.24 -7.12
CA ALA A 60 6.93 -19.45 -6.53
C ALA A 60 6.79 -20.39 -5.32
N ASN A 61 6.79 -21.71 -5.56
CA ASN A 61 6.64 -22.70 -4.51
C ASN A 61 7.46 -23.97 -4.77
N LEU A 62 8.74 -23.94 -4.40
CA LEU A 62 9.62 -25.09 -4.55
C LEU A 62 9.11 -26.34 -3.81
N VAL A 63 8.30 -26.17 -2.75
CA VAL A 63 7.68 -27.29 -2.04
C VAL A 63 6.89 -28.19 -2.99
N LEU A 64 6.08 -27.60 -3.89
CA LEU A 64 5.31 -28.38 -4.86
C LEU A 64 6.12 -28.69 -6.12
N ASP A 65 7.01 -27.78 -6.54
CA ASP A 65 7.85 -28.02 -7.71
C ASP A 65 8.77 -29.23 -7.52
N GLN A 66 9.25 -29.44 -6.29
CA GLN A 66 10.14 -30.55 -5.89
C GLN A 66 9.40 -31.80 -5.44
N HIS A 67 8.11 -31.70 -5.17
CA HIS A 67 7.37 -32.81 -4.61
C HIS A 67 7.34 -33.98 -5.61
N ARG A 68 8.08 -35.06 -5.32
CA ARG A 68 8.46 -36.10 -6.29
C ARG A 68 9.17 -35.51 -7.50
N MET A 69 10.42 -35.09 -7.30
CA MET A 69 11.36 -34.85 -8.39
C MET A 69 11.46 -36.11 -9.25
N GLY A 70 11.03 -35.98 -10.51
CA GLY A 70 10.95 -37.10 -11.46
C GLY A 70 12.30 -37.61 -11.96
N TYR A 71 13.43 -37.11 -11.44
CA TYR A 71 14.76 -37.55 -11.82
C TYR A 71 14.93 -39.07 -11.62
N LYS A 72 15.32 -39.76 -12.69
CA LYS A 72 15.67 -41.18 -12.69
C LYS A 72 17.12 -41.29 -13.17
N TYR A 73 17.93 -42.07 -12.47
CA TYR A 73 19.32 -42.29 -12.84
C TYR A 73 19.41 -43.21 -14.07
N ASN A 74 20.13 -42.76 -15.10
CA ASN A 74 20.62 -43.54 -16.23
C ASN A 74 19.55 -44.28 -17.07
N GLU A 75 18.52 -43.56 -17.51
CA GLU A 75 17.55 -44.04 -18.50
C GLU A 75 18.08 -43.81 -19.93
N GLU A 76 19.21 -44.45 -20.28
CA GLU A 76 19.97 -44.22 -21.52
C GLU A 76 19.18 -44.47 -22.83
N CYS A 77 18.01 -45.12 -22.76
CA CYS A 77 17.24 -45.54 -23.93
C CYS A 77 15.89 -44.83 -24.13
N CYS A 78 15.40 -44.03 -23.18
CA CYS A 78 14.03 -43.49 -23.22
C CYS A 78 13.92 -42.08 -22.60
N THR A 79 13.17 -41.19 -23.26
CA THR A 79 12.66 -39.97 -22.60
C THR A 79 11.72 -40.37 -21.47
N TYR A 80 12.04 -40.00 -20.24
CA TYR A 80 11.15 -40.16 -19.09
C TYR A 80 10.59 -38.82 -18.66
N GLY A 81 9.48 -38.84 -17.94
CA GLY A 81 8.88 -37.60 -17.47
C GLY A 81 7.88 -37.82 -16.35
N GLU A 82 7.48 -36.69 -15.77
CA GLU A 82 6.40 -36.65 -14.80
C GLU A 82 5.46 -35.51 -15.14
N PHE A 83 4.17 -35.83 -15.19
CA PHE A 83 3.11 -34.84 -15.22
C PHE A 83 2.37 -34.83 -13.88
N GLY A 84 2.26 -33.65 -13.27
CA GLY A 84 1.62 -33.47 -11.96
C GLY A 84 0.54 -32.41 -11.97
N ILE A 85 -0.51 -32.64 -11.18
CA ILE A 85 -1.55 -31.66 -10.89
C ILE A 85 -1.69 -31.55 -9.37
N SER A 86 -1.59 -30.33 -8.85
CA SER A 86 -1.72 -30.05 -7.42
C SER A 86 -2.75 -28.97 -7.18
N TYR A 87 -3.64 -29.17 -6.23
CA TYR A 87 -4.49 -28.12 -5.68
C TYR A 87 -3.96 -27.68 -4.32
N ARG A 88 -3.88 -26.36 -4.13
CA ARG A 88 -3.41 -25.73 -2.89
C ARG A 88 -4.39 -24.65 -2.43
N TYR A 89 -4.72 -24.70 -1.16
CA TYR A 89 -5.45 -23.65 -0.46
C TYR A 89 -4.51 -22.95 0.52
N GLU A 90 -4.48 -21.62 0.49
CA GLU A 90 -3.65 -20.82 1.39
C GLU A 90 -4.45 -19.65 1.97
N ARG A 91 -4.24 -19.35 3.25
CA ARG A 91 -4.90 -18.26 3.96
C ARG A 91 -3.98 -17.56 4.96
N ASN A 92 -4.07 -16.24 5.01
CA ASN A 92 -3.34 -15.46 6.02
C ASN A 92 -3.95 -15.58 7.44
N PHE A 93 -3.10 -15.55 8.47
CA PHE A 93 -3.54 -15.58 9.88
C PHE A 93 -3.12 -14.36 10.72
N LYS A 94 -2.14 -13.54 10.29
CA LYS A 94 -1.77 -12.26 10.96
C LYS A 94 -2.36 -11.05 10.24
N GLN A 95 -3.67 -10.84 10.37
CA GLN A 95 -4.43 -9.83 9.63
C GLN A 95 -4.04 -8.38 10.01
N ALA A 96 -3.86 -8.09 11.30
CA ALA A 96 -3.47 -6.76 11.77
C ALA A 96 -2.14 -6.26 11.17
N ARG A 97 -1.21 -7.17 10.88
CA ARG A 97 0.08 -6.83 10.26
C ARG A 97 -0.09 -6.31 8.84
N LEU A 98 -0.99 -6.91 8.06
CA LEU A 98 -1.29 -6.43 6.71
C LEU A 98 -1.95 -5.05 6.76
N ALA A 99 -2.84 -4.81 7.73
CA ALA A 99 -3.43 -3.48 7.94
C ALA A 99 -2.36 -2.44 8.32
N GLN A 100 -1.45 -2.79 9.24
CA GLN A 100 -0.31 -1.95 9.59
C GLN A 100 0.64 -1.71 8.40
N SER A 101 0.78 -2.67 7.49
CA SER A 101 1.56 -2.50 6.27
C SER A 101 0.97 -1.43 5.35
N LEU A 102 -0.36 -1.34 5.25
CA LEU A 102 -1.05 -0.40 4.35
C LEU A 102 -1.29 0.98 4.98
N PHE A 103 -1.59 1.00 6.28
CA PHE A 103 -2.07 2.20 6.97
C PHE A 103 -1.14 2.66 8.12
N GLY A 104 -0.16 1.85 8.51
CA GLY A 104 0.70 2.08 9.69
C GLY A 104 0.06 1.68 11.01
N THR A 105 -1.23 1.35 11.00
CA THR A 105 -2.05 0.97 12.14
C THR A 105 -3.12 -0.03 11.70
N SER A 106 -3.64 -0.85 12.62
CA SER A 106 -4.82 -1.68 12.38
C SER A 106 -6.13 -0.90 12.52
N THR A 107 -6.09 0.23 13.23
CA THR A 107 -7.25 1.08 13.52
C THR A 107 -7.03 2.48 13.00
N LEU A 108 -7.94 2.94 12.13
CA LEU A 108 -7.97 4.29 11.62
C LEU A 108 -8.91 5.15 12.47
N ASN A 109 -8.37 6.20 13.04
CA ASN A 109 -9.14 7.21 13.76
C ASN A 109 -9.43 8.37 12.81
N LEU A 110 -10.69 8.74 12.65
CA LEU A 110 -11.14 9.89 11.87
C LEU A 110 -11.71 10.93 12.82
N VAL A 111 -11.02 12.06 12.92
CA VAL A 111 -11.43 13.17 13.80
C VAL A 111 -11.53 14.44 12.98
N GLY A 112 -12.68 15.10 13.03
CA GLY A 112 -12.96 16.31 12.25
C GLY A 112 -12.16 17.52 12.72
N SER A 113 -11.97 18.50 11.84
CA SER A 113 -11.14 19.70 12.10
C SER A 113 -11.63 20.55 13.27
N GLN A 114 -12.94 20.60 13.51
CA GLN A 114 -13.60 21.38 14.57
C GLN A 114 -13.88 20.56 15.83
N ASN A 115 -13.47 19.30 15.89
CA ASN A 115 -13.63 18.49 17.09
C ASN A 115 -12.80 19.08 18.24
N SER A 116 -13.38 19.16 19.44
CA SER A 116 -12.73 19.74 20.62
C SER A 116 -11.39 19.09 20.98
N THR A 117 -11.18 17.82 20.66
CA THR A 117 -9.90 17.12 20.91
C THR A 117 -8.75 17.62 20.03
N ARG A 118 -9.05 18.24 18.88
CA ARG A 118 -8.07 18.90 18.00
C ARG A 118 -7.86 20.36 18.36
N GLN A 119 -8.81 20.97 19.08
CA GLN A 119 -8.83 22.38 19.41
C GLN A 119 -8.10 22.64 20.75
N GLY A 120 -7.63 23.87 20.94
CA GLY A 120 -6.94 24.30 22.16
C GLY A 120 -5.41 24.29 22.07
N THR A 121 -4.76 24.80 23.11
CA THR A 121 -3.29 24.95 23.18
C THR A 121 -2.54 23.62 23.34
N THR A 122 -3.23 22.56 23.74
CA THR A 122 -2.68 21.19 23.86
C THR A 122 -3.69 20.19 23.29
N PRO A 123 -3.62 19.87 21.99
CA PRO A 123 -4.52 18.90 21.37
C PRO A 123 -4.39 17.52 22.03
N THR A 124 -5.52 16.88 22.33
CA THR A 124 -5.60 15.52 22.91
C THR A 124 -5.86 14.44 21.87
N VAL A 125 -6.10 14.84 20.62
CA VAL A 125 -6.26 13.93 19.48
C VAL A 125 -5.00 13.09 19.26
N ALA A 126 -5.17 11.82 18.92
CA ALA A 126 -4.05 10.96 18.54
C ALA A 126 -3.30 11.54 17.33
N ALA A 127 -1.97 11.52 17.36
CA ALA A 127 -1.13 12.12 16.30
C ALA A 127 -1.34 11.51 14.90
N ASN A 128 -1.85 10.29 14.83
CA ASN A 128 -2.17 9.55 13.60
C ASN A 128 -3.68 9.58 13.25
N ALA A 129 -4.50 10.40 13.93
CA ALA A 129 -5.91 10.54 13.59
C ALA A 129 -6.06 11.34 12.29
N LEU A 130 -6.67 10.74 11.28
CA LEU A 130 -6.95 11.35 9.99
C LEU A 130 -7.98 12.46 10.13
N LEU A 131 -7.84 13.50 9.31
CA LEU A 131 -8.82 14.57 9.25
C LEU A 131 -10.11 14.07 8.59
N ALA A 132 -11.20 13.99 9.37
CA ALA A 132 -12.47 13.44 8.89
C ALA A 132 -13.05 14.25 7.70
N ASP A 133 -12.78 15.56 7.68
CA ASP A 133 -13.15 16.50 6.63
C ASP A 133 -12.70 16.04 5.23
N TYR A 134 -11.52 15.44 5.12
CA TYR A 134 -10.99 14.96 3.83
C TYR A 134 -11.85 13.85 3.22
N PHE A 135 -12.58 13.11 4.06
CA PHE A 135 -13.47 12.04 3.66
C PHE A 135 -14.92 12.50 3.49
N GLY A 136 -15.23 13.78 3.70
CA GLY A 136 -16.61 14.32 3.60
C GLY A 136 -17.48 14.01 4.81
N LEU A 137 -16.86 13.70 5.96
CA LEU A 137 -17.53 13.53 7.24
C LEU A 137 -17.75 14.88 7.93
N ALA A 138 -18.54 14.88 9.01
CA ALA A 138 -18.80 16.08 9.80
C ALA A 138 -17.50 16.69 10.36
N THR A 139 -17.45 18.02 10.46
CA THR A 139 -16.27 18.73 10.96
C THR A 139 -16.00 18.51 12.45
N ASP A 140 -16.98 18.02 13.21
CA ASP A 140 -16.85 17.66 14.62
C ASP A 140 -16.82 16.14 14.86
N GLU A 141 -16.70 15.34 13.80
CA GLU A 141 -16.68 13.87 13.85
C GLU A 141 -15.58 13.33 14.78
N ASN A 142 -15.84 12.19 15.41
CA ASN A 142 -14.84 11.43 16.15
C ASN A 142 -15.22 9.94 16.06
N PHE A 143 -14.61 9.26 15.11
CA PHE A 143 -14.93 7.89 14.77
C PHE A 143 -13.66 7.06 14.63
N SER A 144 -13.73 5.75 14.88
CA SER A 144 -12.60 4.84 14.72
C SER A 144 -13.07 3.53 14.07
N ILE A 145 -12.28 3.02 13.13
CA ILE A 145 -12.55 1.76 12.42
C ILE A 145 -11.33 0.87 12.41
N SER A 146 -11.52 -0.41 12.73
CA SER A 146 -10.47 -1.44 12.67
C SER A 146 -10.62 -2.31 11.41
N PHE A 147 -9.48 -2.66 10.79
CA PHE A 147 -9.42 -3.49 9.59
C PHE A 147 -8.77 -4.85 9.85
N CYS A 148 -9.36 -5.88 9.26
CA CYS A 148 -8.88 -7.27 9.30
C CYS A 148 -8.71 -7.83 7.89
N PRO A 149 -7.70 -7.37 7.14
CA PRO A 149 -7.46 -7.84 5.80
C PRO A 149 -7.23 -9.35 5.76
N ARG A 150 -8.01 -10.02 4.90
CA ARG A 150 -7.97 -11.44 4.64
C ARG A 150 -7.62 -11.70 3.18
N ILE A 151 -6.62 -12.53 2.97
CA ILE A 151 -6.17 -13.03 1.67
C ILE A 151 -6.42 -14.54 1.67
N GLN A 152 -7.03 -15.02 0.60
CA GLN A 152 -7.28 -16.44 0.36
C GLN A 152 -6.86 -16.76 -1.07
N ASN A 153 -6.03 -17.79 -1.23
CA ASN A 153 -5.57 -18.26 -2.52
C ASN A 153 -6.04 -19.70 -2.73
N HIS A 154 -6.60 -19.96 -3.90
CA HIS A 154 -6.89 -21.29 -4.42
C HIS A 154 -6.03 -21.46 -5.66
N ILE A 155 -5.09 -22.39 -5.65
CA ILE A 155 -4.08 -22.52 -6.69
C ILE A 155 -4.16 -23.94 -7.24
N VAL A 156 -4.28 -24.06 -8.55
CA VAL A 156 -4.12 -25.32 -9.27
C VAL A 156 -2.83 -25.21 -10.07
N ASP A 157 -1.86 -26.06 -9.75
CA ASP A 157 -0.56 -26.09 -10.41
C ASP A 157 -0.49 -27.27 -11.36
N PHE A 158 0.00 -27.01 -12.57
CA PHE A 158 0.27 -28.04 -13.58
C PHE A 158 1.77 -28.08 -13.82
N ARG A 159 2.37 -29.24 -13.60
CA ARG A 159 3.80 -29.44 -13.71
C ARG A 159 4.11 -30.49 -14.76
N LEU A 160 5.10 -30.21 -15.58
CA LEU A 160 5.70 -31.17 -16.51
C LEU A 160 7.21 -31.18 -16.30
N TYR A 161 7.77 -32.34 -15.99
CA TYR A 161 9.20 -32.61 -15.99
C TYR A 161 9.51 -33.60 -17.12
N VAL A 162 10.57 -33.34 -17.87
CA VAL A 162 11.05 -34.23 -18.93
C VAL A 162 12.56 -34.36 -18.82
N GLY A 163 13.04 -35.59 -18.59
CA GLY A 163 14.44 -35.96 -18.71
C GLY A 163 14.79 -36.18 -20.17
N MET A 164 15.86 -35.53 -20.64
CA MET A 164 16.30 -35.53 -22.04
C MET A 164 17.69 -36.17 -22.17
N ASP A 165 17.91 -37.28 -21.47
CA ASP A 165 19.19 -37.98 -21.41
C ASP A 165 19.65 -38.47 -22.80
N GLU A 166 18.71 -38.70 -23.73
CA GLU A 166 19.00 -39.02 -25.14
C GLU A 166 19.74 -37.88 -25.88
N LEU A 167 19.46 -36.61 -25.53
CA LEU A 167 20.12 -35.45 -26.13
C LEU A 167 21.46 -35.17 -25.45
N CYS A 168 21.48 -35.23 -24.12
CA CYS A 168 22.66 -35.08 -23.29
C CYS A 168 22.35 -35.67 -21.92
N GLU A 169 23.18 -36.61 -21.46
CA GLU A 169 23.07 -37.23 -20.14
C GLU A 169 22.94 -36.17 -19.04
N GLY A 170 21.88 -36.27 -18.21
CA GLY A 170 21.62 -35.33 -17.12
C GLY A 170 20.94 -34.02 -17.53
N LEU A 171 20.59 -33.85 -18.82
CA LEU A 171 19.83 -32.68 -19.30
C LEU A 171 18.34 -32.87 -19.00
N TYR A 172 17.70 -31.87 -18.41
CA TYR A 172 16.26 -31.91 -18.15
C TYR A 172 15.58 -30.56 -18.40
N MET A 173 14.28 -30.63 -18.64
CA MET A 173 13.41 -29.44 -18.68
C MET A 173 12.25 -29.58 -17.72
N GLN A 174 11.85 -28.47 -17.11
CA GLN A 174 10.68 -28.38 -16.26
C GLN A 174 9.82 -27.17 -16.63
N LEU A 175 8.50 -27.38 -16.64
CA LEU A 175 7.48 -26.38 -16.91
C LEU A 175 6.44 -26.38 -15.80
N ASN A 176 6.17 -25.21 -15.20
CA ASN A 176 5.12 -25.04 -14.20
C ASN A 176 4.12 -23.96 -14.63
N PHE A 177 2.82 -24.28 -14.56
CA PHE A 177 1.70 -23.42 -14.96
C PHE A 177 0.70 -23.22 -13.81
N PRO A 178 1.00 -22.35 -12.84
CA PRO A 178 0.15 -22.09 -11.69
C PRO A 178 -1.05 -21.21 -12.05
N LEU A 179 -2.26 -21.79 -12.01
CA LEU A 179 -3.54 -21.09 -12.10
C LEU A 179 -4.02 -20.73 -10.70
N ALA A 180 -4.04 -19.44 -10.38
CA ALA A 180 -4.45 -18.96 -9.06
C ALA A 180 -5.76 -18.16 -9.13
N HIS A 181 -6.68 -18.51 -8.24
CA HIS A 181 -7.84 -17.71 -7.86
C HIS A 181 -7.58 -17.08 -6.48
N SER A 182 -7.41 -15.76 -6.44
CA SER A 182 -7.10 -15.02 -5.23
C SER A 182 -8.26 -14.11 -4.85
N LYS A 183 -8.68 -14.17 -3.57
CA LYS A 183 -9.75 -13.36 -3.00
C LYS A 183 -9.22 -12.52 -1.85
N TRP A 184 -9.35 -11.21 -1.99
CA TRP A 184 -8.86 -10.24 -1.00
C TRP A 184 -10.05 -9.49 -0.41
N ASN A 185 -10.12 -9.43 0.91
CA ASN A 185 -11.17 -8.71 1.63
C ASN A 185 -10.56 -7.90 2.77
N LEU A 186 -10.72 -6.58 2.74
CA LEU A 186 -10.16 -5.69 3.76
C LEU A 186 -10.86 -5.85 5.13
N GLN A 187 -12.12 -6.32 5.15
CA GLN A 187 -13.03 -6.49 6.31
C GLN A 187 -13.00 -5.32 7.30
N GLY A 188 -14.03 -4.46 7.25
CA GLY A 188 -14.22 -3.42 8.27
C GLY A 188 -15.01 -3.98 9.48
N GLY A 189 -14.55 -3.69 10.71
CA GLY A 189 -15.33 -3.97 11.91
C GLY A 189 -15.03 -5.29 12.61
N CYS A 190 -13.77 -5.71 12.66
CA CYS A 190 -13.36 -6.71 13.64
C CYS A 190 -13.58 -6.20 15.06
N GLY A 191 -14.19 -7.02 15.91
CA GLY A 191 -14.12 -6.83 17.36
C GLY A 191 -12.65 -6.81 17.84
N ASP A 192 -12.44 -6.43 19.09
CA ASP A 192 -11.15 -6.13 19.76
C ASP A 192 -10.01 -7.17 19.66
N CYS A 193 -10.15 -8.21 18.86
CA CYS A 193 -9.14 -9.21 18.52
C CYS A 193 -7.83 -8.62 17.95
N CYS A 194 -7.82 -7.36 17.50
CA CYS A 194 -6.63 -6.70 16.97
C CYS A 194 -5.80 -5.94 18.01
N ASN A 195 -6.36 -5.61 19.18
CA ASN A 195 -5.69 -4.78 20.18
C ASN A 195 -4.93 -5.58 21.25
N SER A 196 -5.18 -6.90 21.37
CA SER A 196 -4.60 -7.77 22.40
C SER A 196 -3.63 -8.83 21.88
N CYS A 197 -3.08 -8.66 20.66
CA CYS A 197 -1.95 -9.47 20.19
C CYS A 197 -0.58 -8.82 20.51
N ASN A 198 -0.49 -8.10 21.63
CA ASN A 198 0.78 -7.80 22.29
C ASN A 198 0.97 -8.83 23.39
N ASP A 199 1.78 -9.86 23.09
CA ASP A 199 2.63 -10.65 24.00
C ASP A 199 3.15 -11.86 23.17
N CYS A 200 4.42 -12.27 23.14
CA CYS A 200 5.47 -12.18 24.15
C CYS A 200 4.92 -12.37 25.58
N ASN A 201 4.77 -13.63 25.97
CA ASN A 201 4.94 -14.06 27.37
C ASN A 201 4.06 -13.44 28.48
N SER A 202 2.74 -13.26 28.32
CA SER A 202 1.81 -13.25 29.47
C SER A 202 0.31 -13.19 29.14
N CYS A 203 -0.25 -14.13 28.38
CA CYS A 203 -1.71 -14.22 28.20
C CYS A 203 -2.27 -15.56 28.67
N ASN A 204 -2.78 -15.61 29.90
CA ASN A 204 -3.42 -16.78 30.53
C ASN A 204 -4.95 -16.83 30.30
N SER A 205 -5.46 -16.25 29.22
CA SER A 205 -6.90 -16.26 28.90
C SER A 205 -7.21 -16.22 27.41
N CYS A 206 -6.42 -16.91 26.58
CA CYS A 206 -6.69 -17.09 25.15
C CYS A 206 -7.66 -18.26 24.85
N ASN A 207 -8.74 -18.44 25.62
CA ASN A 207 -9.67 -19.56 25.42
C ASN A 207 -11.02 -19.19 24.76
N SER A 208 -11.13 -18.02 24.10
CA SER A 208 -12.38 -17.65 23.40
C SER A 208 -12.21 -16.98 22.03
N CYS A 209 -11.01 -16.93 21.45
CA CYS A 209 -10.78 -16.29 20.15
C CYS A 209 -11.10 -17.17 18.92
N CYS A 210 -11.65 -18.37 19.10
CA CYS A 210 -11.95 -19.30 18.01
C CYS A 210 -13.32 -19.98 18.13
N THR A 211 -14.34 -19.34 18.69
CA THR A 211 -15.71 -19.84 18.48
C THR A 211 -16.22 -19.33 17.15
N THR A 212 -16.40 -20.28 16.24
CA THR A 212 -17.13 -20.20 14.98
C THR A 212 -18.51 -19.58 15.18
N THR A 213 -18.62 -18.26 15.17
CA THR A 213 -19.86 -17.61 14.76
C THR A 213 -19.76 -17.41 13.26
N THR A 214 -20.51 -18.23 12.53
CA THR A 214 -21.01 -17.97 11.19
C THR A 214 -21.71 -16.62 11.18
N THR A 215 -20.95 -15.54 11.10
CA THR A 215 -21.46 -14.23 10.75
C THR A 215 -20.96 -13.94 9.35
N THR A 216 -21.93 -13.77 8.46
CA THR A 216 -21.82 -13.05 7.20
C THR A 216 -20.73 -11.98 7.22
N PRO A 217 -20.00 -11.77 6.10
CA PRO A 217 -19.02 -10.70 6.02
C PRO A 217 -19.70 -9.40 6.44
N ALA A 218 -19.25 -8.81 7.56
CA ALA A 218 -19.79 -7.55 8.04
C ALA A 218 -19.50 -6.48 6.97
N THR A 219 -20.50 -6.23 6.12
CA THR A 219 -20.43 -5.25 5.03
C THR A 219 -20.71 -3.84 5.51
N THR A 220 -21.03 -3.62 6.78
CA THR A 220 -21.32 -2.28 7.30
C THR A 220 -20.99 -2.19 8.79
N PRO A 221 -20.03 -1.34 9.21
CA PRO A 221 -20.03 -0.80 10.56
C PRO A 221 -21.30 0.04 10.70
N SER A 222 -22.33 -0.50 11.36
CA SER A 222 -23.54 0.24 11.72
C SER A 222 -23.24 1.13 12.92
N THR A 223 -22.47 2.19 12.66
CA THR A 223 -22.23 3.28 13.61
C THR A 223 -22.81 4.55 13.01
N THR A 224 -23.78 5.15 13.69
CA THR A 224 -24.38 6.42 13.28
C THR A 224 -23.32 7.51 13.29
N LEU A 225 -22.89 7.94 12.10
CA LEU A 225 -21.99 9.08 11.93
C LEU A 225 -22.70 10.37 12.30
N LYS A 226 -21.95 11.41 12.69
CA LYS A 226 -22.54 12.70 13.00
C LYS A 226 -23.10 13.35 11.74
N THR A 227 -24.20 14.08 11.91
CA THR A 227 -24.91 14.78 10.83
C THR A 227 -24.69 16.29 10.86
N THR A 228 -23.78 16.79 11.69
CA THR A 228 -23.46 18.22 11.80
C THR A 228 -23.10 18.78 10.42
N PRO A 229 -23.85 19.76 9.88
CA PRO A 229 -23.61 20.29 8.55
C PRO A 229 -22.19 20.84 8.38
N ILE A 230 -21.59 20.55 7.24
CA ILE A 230 -20.32 21.17 6.83
C ILE A 230 -20.61 22.64 6.48
N PRO A 231 -19.92 23.63 7.08
CA PRO A 231 -20.21 25.03 6.85
C PRO A 231 -20.15 25.45 5.38
N ALA A 232 -21.03 26.38 4.98
CA ALA A 232 -21.03 27.00 3.65
C ALA A 232 -19.68 27.66 3.38
N GLY A 233 -19.14 27.58 2.16
CA GLY A 233 -17.81 28.15 1.83
C GLY A 233 -16.62 27.24 2.15
N TYR A 234 -16.78 26.20 2.98
CA TYR A 234 -15.65 25.35 3.37
C TYR A 234 -15.22 24.32 2.30
N MET A 235 -16.21 23.66 1.68
CA MET A 235 -16.03 22.59 0.69
C MET A 235 -16.83 22.82 -0.60
N ASP A 236 -17.65 23.88 -0.63
CA ASP A 236 -18.39 24.39 -1.79
C ASP A 236 -18.54 25.90 -1.61
N THR A 237 -19.06 26.58 -2.62
CA THR A 237 -19.34 28.01 -2.59
C THR A 237 -20.34 28.37 -1.49
N VAL A 238 -20.23 29.57 -0.92
CA VAL A 238 -21.15 30.05 0.13
C VAL A 238 -22.60 30.06 -0.38
N ALA A 239 -22.80 30.42 -1.65
CA ALA A 239 -24.11 30.48 -2.29
C ALA A 239 -24.86 29.13 -2.30
N LYS A 240 -24.15 28.00 -2.14
CA LYS A 240 -24.76 26.66 -2.05
C LYS A 240 -25.26 26.31 -0.64
N GLY A 241 -24.93 27.11 0.37
CA GLY A 241 -25.28 26.85 1.77
C GLY A 241 -24.45 25.74 2.40
N ALA A 242 -24.83 25.34 3.61
CA ALA A 242 -24.16 24.26 4.34
C ALA A 242 -24.41 22.91 3.66
N LEU A 243 -23.40 22.04 3.63
CA LEU A 243 -23.50 20.71 3.01
C LEU A 243 -23.84 19.66 4.06
N THR A 244 -24.68 18.70 3.69
CA THR A 244 -24.93 17.50 4.50
C THR A 244 -23.74 16.55 4.40
N PRO A 245 -23.09 16.14 5.52
CA PRO A 245 -22.02 15.16 5.50
C PRO A 245 -22.46 13.80 4.96
N LEU A 246 -21.49 12.99 4.54
CA LEU A 246 -21.74 11.60 4.16
C LEU A 246 -22.20 10.79 5.39
N THR A 247 -23.31 10.07 5.23
CA THR A 247 -23.98 9.36 6.33
C THR A 247 -23.49 7.94 6.55
N THR A 248 -22.61 7.41 5.68
CA THR A 248 -22.02 6.08 5.86
C THR A 248 -20.50 6.11 5.67
N ILE A 249 -19.82 5.31 6.49
CA ILE A 249 -18.35 5.18 6.42
C ILE A 249 -17.88 4.60 5.08
N GLN A 250 -18.71 3.73 4.47
CA GLN A 250 -18.40 3.17 3.15
C GLN A 250 -18.35 4.26 2.08
N LYS A 251 -19.31 5.18 2.08
CA LYS A 251 -19.35 6.32 1.15
C LYS A 251 -18.17 7.26 1.38
N ALA A 252 -17.84 7.52 2.64
CA ALA A 252 -16.71 8.37 3.02
C ALA A 252 -15.35 7.77 2.60
N LEU A 253 -15.07 6.50 2.95
CA LEU A 253 -13.80 5.84 2.62
C LEU A 253 -13.68 5.41 1.15
N ASN A 254 -14.79 5.29 0.42
CA ASN A 254 -14.75 5.18 -1.05
C ASN A 254 -14.64 6.54 -1.75
N GLY A 255 -14.63 7.62 -0.98
CA GLY A 255 -14.42 8.97 -1.46
C GLY A 255 -15.54 9.47 -2.36
N GLU A 256 -16.80 9.27 -1.98
CA GLU A 256 -17.94 9.83 -2.72
C GLU A 256 -17.82 11.37 -2.84
N ALA A 257 -18.41 11.91 -3.90
CA ALA A 257 -18.40 13.35 -4.15
C ALA A 257 -19.26 14.09 -3.11
N ILE A 258 -18.82 15.27 -2.69
CA ILE A 258 -19.54 16.14 -1.76
C ILE A 258 -19.11 17.60 -1.98
N GLY A 259 -20.07 18.50 -2.20
CA GLY A 259 -19.76 19.87 -2.62
C GLY A 259 -18.91 19.88 -3.90
N GLN A 260 -17.78 20.58 -3.87
CA GLN A 260 -16.81 20.62 -4.97
C GLN A 260 -15.77 19.49 -4.95
N LYS A 261 -15.79 18.61 -3.93
CA LYS A 261 -14.95 17.41 -3.91
C LYS A 261 -15.46 16.41 -4.93
N THR A 262 -14.63 16.12 -5.92
CA THR A 262 -14.90 15.07 -6.90
C THR A 262 -14.80 13.69 -6.28
N ALA A 263 -15.55 12.72 -6.83
CA ALA A 263 -15.44 11.34 -6.39
C ALA A 263 -14.03 10.79 -6.64
N MET A 264 -13.50 10.04 -5.67
CA MET A 264 -12.19 9.42 -5.77
C MET A 264 -12.14 8.36 -6.87
N LYS A 265 -11.09 8.38 -7.68
CA LYS A 265 -10.83 7.34 -8.69
C LYS A 265 -10.03 6.18 -8.10
N TYR A 266 -9.02 6.48 -7.27
CA TYR A 266 -8.06 5.50 -6.74
C TYR A 266 -8.14 5.28 -5.23
N GLY A 267 -7.57 4.16 -4.76
CA GLY A 267 -7.38 3.81 -3.34
C GLY A 267 -8.63 3.78 -2.48
N LYS A 268 -9.75 3.33 -3.04
CA LYS A 268 -11.01 3.07 -2.32
C LYS A 268 -10.81 1.93 -1.31
N PHE A 269 -11.44 2.04 -0.14
CA PHE A 269 -11.31 1.03 0.91
C PHE A 269 -12.25 -0.16 0.70
N PHE A 270 -13.46 0.11 0.19
CA PHE A 270 -14.51 -0.88 0.00
C PHE A 270 -14.84 -0.97 -1.49
N GLY A 271 -14.03 -1.72 -2.23
CA GLY A 271 -14.37 -2.15 -3.58
C GLY A 271 -15.45 -3.24 -3.55
N CYS A 272 -15.99 -3.60 -4.72
CA CYS A 272 -16.64 -4.91 -4.87
C CYS A 272 -15.69 -5.99 -4.35
N CYS A 273 -16.20 -7.11 -3.83
CA CYS A 273 -15.36 -8.23 -3.42
C CYS A 273 -14.50 -8.61 -4.62
N CYS A 274 -13.22 -8.22 -4.62
CA CYS A 274 -12.34 -8.43 -5.75
C CYS A 274 -11.71 -9.81 -5.57
N ASP A 275 -12.23 -10.75 -6.34
CA ASP A 275 -11.54 -11.99 -6.69
C ASP A 275 -10.93 -11.85 -8.08
N THR A 276 -9.82 -12.55 -8.31
CA THR A 276 -9.22 -12.62 -9.64
C THR A 276 -8.70 -14.03 -9.89
N THR A 277 -8.96 -14.55 -11.08
CA THR A 277 -8.44 -15.84 -11.55
C THR A 277 -7.49 -15.58 -12.71
N LYS A 278 -6.21 -15.89 -12.53
CA LYS A 278 -5.18 -15.72 -13.56
C LYS A 278 -4.10 -16.78 -13.43
N LEU A 279 -3.38 -17.01 -14.52
CA LEU A 279 -2.07 -17.67 -14.44
C LEU A 279 -1.10 -16.71 -13.77
N ALA A 280 -0.32 -17.17 -12.79
CA ALA A 280 0.66 -16.33 -12.10
C ALA A 280 1.87 -16.06 -13.01
N GLY A 281 3.05 -16.61 -12.71
CA GLY A 281 4.14 -16.72 -13.68
C GLY A 281 4.15 -18.09 -14.33
N ILE A 282 4.50 -18.19 -15.62
CA ILE A 282 4.86 -19.48 -16.23
C ILE A 282 6.36 -19.68 -16.02
N TYR A 283 6.74 -20.78 -15.39
CA TYR A 283 8.13 -21.09 -15.06
C TYR A 283 8.67 -22.09 -16.07
N PHE A 284 9.83 -21.78 -16.64
CA PHE A 284 10.60 -22.68 -17.49
C PHE A 284 12.00 -22.83 -16.93
N ASP A 285 12.37 -24.06 -16.64
CA ASP A 285 13.70 -24.42 -16.18
C ASP A 285 14.37 -25.35 -17.19
N LEU A 286 15.61 -25.02 -17.52
CA LEU A 286 16.49 -25.88 -18.29
C LEU A 286 17.69 -26.20 -17.41
N GLY A 287 17.81 -27.47 -17.04
CA GLY A 287 18.81 -27.92 -16.08
C GLY A 287 19.76 -28.98 -16.63
N TYR A 288 20.92 -29.05 -16.00
CA TYR A 288 21.96 -30.02 -16.27
C TYR A 288 22.52 -30.53 -14.95
N ASN A 289 22.40 -31.84 -14.75
CA ASN A 289 22.98 -32.56 -13.64
C ASN A 289 24.36 -33.04 -14.05
N PHE A 290 25.40 -32.40 -13.51
CA PHE A 290 26.79 -32.69 -13.87
C PHE A 290 27.41 -33.76 -12.96
N TYR A 291 26.73 -34.13 -11.88
CA TYR A 291 27.19 -35.15 -10.96
C TYR A 291 26.02 -36.05 -10.61
N GLU A 292 26.05 -37.26 -11.14
CA GLU A 292 24.95 -38.22 -11.04
C GLU A 292 25.48 -39.58 -10.58
N CYS A 293 24.86 -40.12 -9.56
CA CYS A 293 25.03 -41.48 -9.06
C CYS A 293 23.66 -42.01 -8.63
N PRO A 294 23.51 -43.34 -8.46
CA PRO A 294 22.27 -43.92 -7.96
C PRO A 294 21.79 -43.30 -6.64
N ASP A 295 22.73 -42.96 -5.75
CA ASP A 295 22.43 -42.51 -4.39
C ASP A 295 22.40 -40.98 -4.24
N TYR A 296 22.85 -40.21 -5.24
CA TYR A 296 22.86 -38.75 -5.16
C TYR A 296 22.98 -38.10 -6.53
N HIS A 297 22.43 -36.89 -6.68
CA HIS A 297 22.69 -36.04 -7.83
C HIS A 297 22.96 -34.60 -7.40
N LEU A 298 23.66 -33.86 -8.25
CA LEU A 298 23.86 -32.43 -8.14
C LEU A 298 23.83 -31.80 -9.55
N GLY A 299 23.03 -30.75 -9.68
CA GLY A 299 22.81 -30.04 -10.92
C GLY A 299 22.62 -28.54 -10.74
N ILE A 300 22.69 -27.86 -11.87
CA ILE A 300 22.38 -26.44 -12.02
C ILE A 300 21.31 -26.27 -13.08
N TYR A 301 20.53 -25.20 -12.97
CA TYR A 301 19.54 -24.88 -14.00
C TYR A 301 19.42 -23.38 -14.23
N ALA A 302 19.11 -23.01 -15.46
CA ALA A 302 18.66 -21.68 -15.82
C ALA A 302 17.14 -21.61 -15.65
N LYS A 303 16.65 -20.52 -15.05
CA LYS A 303 15.23 -20.28 -14.80
C LYS A 303 14.76 -19.04 -15.54
N VAL A 304 13.69 -19.17 -16.30
CA VAL A 304 12.99 -18.07 -16.97
C VAL A 304 11.54 -18.06 -16.51
N VAL A 305 11.03 -16.89 -16.13
CA VAL A 305 9.64 -16.72 -15.71
C VAL A 305 8.94 -15.71 -16.62
N ALA A 306 7.88 -16.17 -17.29
CA ALA A 306 7.08 -15.32 -18.17
C ALA A 306 5.98 -14.58 -17.37
N PRO A 307 5.71 -13.30 -17.67
CA PRO A 307 4.79 -12.49 -16.88
C PRO A 307 3.33 -12.63 -17.35
N THR A 308 2.63 -13.65 -16.86
CA THR A 308 1.20 -13.89 -17.18
C THR A 308 0.20 -13.40 -16.15
N GLY A 309 0.70 -12.93 -15.00
CA GLY A 309 -0.08 -12.49 -13.84
C GLY A 309 -0.93 -11.24 -14.01
N THR A 310 -1.30 -10.61 -12.90
CA THR A 310 -2.08 -9.39 -12.87
C THR A 310 -1.33 -8.24 -13.54
N ASP A 311 -1.89 -7.75 -14.66
CA ASP A 311 -1.35 -6.59 -15.36
C ASP A 311 -1.45 -5.31 -14.52
N MET A 312 -0.33 -4.94 -13.91
CA MET A 312 -0.18 -3.69 -13.15
C MET A 312 0.10 -2.47 -14.03
N GLY A 313 0.11 -2.60 -15.37
CA GLY A 313 0.27 -1.50 -16.31
C GLY A 313 -1.02 -0.71 -16.55
N CYS A 314 -2.18 -1.28 -16.23
CA CYS A 314 -3.48 -0.60 -16.21
C CYS A 314 -3.77 -0.02 -14.81
N ASP A 315 -4.82 0.77 -14.66
CA ASP A 315 -5.11 1.46 -13.40
C ASP A 315 -6.15 0.74 -12.52
N THR A 316 -6.60 -0.45 -12.93
CA THR A 316 -7.68 -1.19 -12.27
C THR A 316 -7.30 -1.64 -10.85
N HIS A 317 -6.07 -2.12 -10.66
CA HIS A 317 -5.57 -2.53 -9.35
C HIS A 317 -5.36 -1.36 -8.39
N ALA A 318 -5.13 -0.16 -8.91
CA ALA A 318 -4.97 1.05 -8.10
C ALA A 318 -6.31 1.65 -7.63
N GLN A 319 -7.45 1.17 -8.16
CA GLN A 319 -8.78 1.68 -7.77
C GLN A 319 -9.14 1.36 -6.32
N SER A 320 -8.65 0.24 -5.80
CA SER A 320 -8.87 -0.20 -4.42
C SER A 320 -7.55 -0.34 -3.68
N VAL A 321 -7.52 0.04 -2.40
CA VAL A 321 -6.30 -0.06 -1.56
C VAL A 321 -5.89 -1.52 -1.31
N PHE A 322 -6.85 -2.45 -1.40
CA PHE A 322 -6.66 -3.87 -1.15
C PHE A 322 -7.20 -4.69 -2.32
N TYR A 323 -6.42 -4.73 -3.40
CA TYR A 323 -6.77 -5.39 -4.66
C TYR A 323 -6.03 -6.73 -4.81
N PRO A 324 -6.68 -7.80 -5.31
CA PRO A 324 -6.04 -9.10 -5.49
C PRO A 324 -4.97 -9.05 -6.59
N VAL A 325 -3.74 -9.41 -6.24
CA VAL A 325 -2.62 -9.52 -7.18
C VAL A 325 -2.21 -10.99 -7.29
N VAL A 326 -2.17 -11.50 -8.53
CA VAL A 326 -1.72 -12.86 -8.86
C VAL A 326 -0.44 -12.76 -9.68
N GLY A 327 0.65 -13.31 -9.17
CA GLY A 327 1.98 -13.20 -9.78
C GLY A 327 2.57 -11.79 -9.79
N ASP A 328 3.86 -11.68 -10.13
CA ASP A 328 4.59 -10.40 -10.11
C ASP A 328 4.49 -9.60 -11.43
N TYR A 329 4.01 -10.22 -12.51
CA TYR A 329 3.93 -9.62 -13.86
C TYR A 329 5.26 -9.01 -14.36
N HIS A 330 6.40 -9.58 -13.98
CA HIS A 330 7.73 -9.24 -14.51
C HIS A 330 8.32 -10.42 -15.29
N TRP A 331 9.07 -10.13 -16.35
CA TRP A 331 10.01 -11.11 -16.88
C TRP A 331 11.08 -11.35 -15.81
N GLN A 332 11.43 -12.62 -15.60
CA GLN A 332 12.46 -12.99 -14.66
C GLN A 332 13.47 -13.90 -15.34
N LEU A 333 14.74 -13.68 -15.05
CA LEU A 333 15.84 -14.53 -15.47
C LEU A 333 16.72 -14.82 -14.27
N GLY A 334 17.12 -16.07 -14.12
CA GLY A 334 17.94 -16.50 -13.00
C GLY A 334 18.57 -17.85 -13.21
N ALA A 335 19.15 -18.35 -12.13
CA ALA A 335 19.73 -19.68 -12.06
C ALA A 335 19.45 -20.30 -10.70
N GLY A 336 19.52 -21.62 -10.65
CA GLY A 336 19.38 -22.38 -9.42
C GLY A 336 20.25 -23.63 -9.38
N ILE A 337 20.21 -24.26 -8.22
CA ILE A 337 20.88 -25.52 -7.91
C ILE A 337 19.83 -26.56 -7.56
N SER A 338 20.11 -27.81 -7.90
CA SER A 338 19.32 -28.97 -7.52
C SER A 338 20.23 -30.05 -6.99
N GLY A 339 19.86 -30.71 -5.90
CA GLY A 339 20.57 -31.88 -5.45
C GLY A 339 19.72 -32.77 -4.55
N ALA A 340 20.01 -34.06 -4.61
CA ALA A 340 19.44 -35.04 -3.70
C ALA A 340 20.52 -35.99 -3.22
N ALA A 341 20.36 -36.54 -2.03
CA ALA A 341 21.22 -37.58 -1.49
C ALA A 341 20.41 -38.56 -0.64
N GLN A 342 20.59 -39.85 -0.89
CA GLN A 342 20.10 -40.92 -0.06
C GLN A 342 20.98 -41.00 1.20
N LEU A 343 20.38 -40.72 2.35
CA LEU A 343 21.07 -40.70 3.64
C LEU A 343 21.07 -42.07 4.32
N TYR A 344 20.04 -42.86 4.04
CA TYR A 344 19.84 -44.19 4.61
C TYR A 344 19.10 -45.07 3.62
N ASN A 345 19.56 -46.31 3.49
CA ASN A 345 18.89 -47.37 2.75
C ASN A 345 19.14 -48.69 3.48
N CYS A 346 18.08 -49.44 3.74
CA CYS A 346 18.13 -50.78 4.29
C CYS A 346 17.35 -51.71 3.36
N ASP A 347 18.08 -52.51 2.59
CA ASP A 347 17.55 -53.53 1.66
C ASP A 347 16.41 -53.01 0.75
N ASP A 348 16.44 -51.73 0.39
CA ASP A 348 15.42 -51.03 -0.40
C ASP A 348 13.99 -51.05 0.22
N GLU A 349 13.83 -51.56 1.45
CA GLU A 349 12.57 -51.56 2.19
C GLU A 349 12.30 -50.20 2.86
N HIS A 350 13.37 -49.54 3.31
CA HIS A 350 13.31 -48.30 4.07
C HIS A 350 14.40 -47.32 3.61
N MET A 351 13.98 -46.23 2.99
CA MET A 351 14.89 -45.20 2.47
C MET A 351 14.62 -43.85 3.13
N ILE A 352 15.68 -43.08 3.36
CA ILE A 352 15.60 -41.67 3.77
C ILE A 352 16.41 -40.84 2.79
N ASP A 353 15.73 -39.95 2.07
CA ASP A 353 16.32 -39.04 1.10
C ASP A 353 16.37 -37.62 1.67
N ALA A 354 17.40 -36.86 1.32
CA ALA A 354 17.48 -35.43 1.54
C ALA A 354 17.53 -34.69 0.20
N TYR A 355 16.65 -33.72 0.03
CA TYR A 355 16.60 -32.85 -1.14
C TYR A 355 17.01 -31.43 -0.77
N LEU A 356 17.87 -30.84 -1.61
CA LEU A 356 18.31 -29.45 -1.51
C LEU A 356 18.07 -28.78 -2.86
N GLN A 357 17.29 -27.72 -2.87
CA GLN A 357 17.10 -26.91 -4.07
C GLN A 357 17.09 -25.44 -3.74
N GLY A 358 17.48 -24.60 -4.69
CA GLY A 358 17.23 -23.17 -4.58
C GLY A 358 17.52 -22.44 -5.87
N TYR A 359 16.91 -21.27 -6.04
CA TYR A 359 17.15 -20.40 -7.18
C TYR A 359 17.19 -18.93 -6.77
N VAL A 360 17.80 -18.13 -7.63
CA VAL A 360 17.77 -16.68 -7.57
C VAL A 360 17.47 -16.13 -8.96
N THR A 361 16.53 -15.19 -9.05
CA THR A 361 16.12 -14.50 -10.27
C THR A 361 16.19 -12.98 -10.11
N HIS A 362 16.41 -12.31 -11.25
CA HIS A 362 16.28 -10.87 -11.42
C HIS A 362 14.93 -10.54 -12.05
N LEU A 363 14.16 -9.58 -11.51
CA LEU A 363 12.92 -9.11 -12.13
C LEU A 363 13.21 -7.84 -12.92
N PHE A 364 13.10 -7.94 -14.25
CA PHE A 364 13.39 -6.83 -15.17
C PHE A 364 12.41 -5.67 -15.03
N ASP A 365 12.86 -4.47 -15.36
CA ASP A 365 12.06 -3.24 -15.29
C ASP A 365 10.71 -3.37 -16.00
N ARG A 366 9.64 -2.98 -15.31
CA ARG A 366 8.32 -2.87 -15.92
C ARG A 366 7.58 -1.63 -15.46
N SER A 367 6.83 -1.03 -16.39
CA SER A 367 5.97 0.11 -16.10
C SER A 367 4.71 -0.35 -15.37
N GLN A 368 4.45 0.20 -14.19
CA GLN A 368 3.32 -0.16 -13.34
C GLN A 368 2.63 1.10 -12.82
N VAL A 369 1.30 1.08 -12.70
CA VAL A 369 0.54 2.15 -12.05
C VAL A 369 0.66 1.97 -10.53
N ARG A 370 1.08 3.04 -9.86
CA ARG A 370 1.29 3.10 -8.41
C ARG A 370 0.68 4.38 -7.86
N SER A 371 0.03 4.28 -6.72
CA SER A 371 -0.38 5.44 -5.92
C SER A 371 0.73 5.81 -4.95
N PHE A 372 0.89 7.10 -4.68
CA PHE A 372 1.95 7.59 -3.81
C PHE A 372 1.38 8.55 -2.76
N ASP A 373 2.01 8.59 -1.60
CA ASP A 373 1.87 9.69 -0.66
C ASP A 373 2.71 10.89 -1.13
N LEU A 374 2.40 12.07 -0.60
CA LEU A 374 3.23 13.27 -0.66
C LEU A 374 4.29 13.22 0.46
N LYS A 375 5.37 13.97 0.28
CA LYS A 375 6.45 14.15 1.28
C LYS A 375 5.95 14.74 2.62
N ASN A 376 4.74 15.27 2.63
CA ASN A 376 4.05 15.80 3.80
C ASN A 376 3.63 14.73 4.83
N GLY A 377 3.86 13.45 4.54
CA GLY A 377 3.73 12.37 5.49
C GLY A 377 2.84 11.23 5.00
N VAL A 378 2.76 10.20 5.83
CA VAL A 378 2.00 8.98 5.57
C VAL A 378 0.50 9.29 5.45
N MET A 379 -0.22 8.55 4.60
CA MET A 379 -1.65 8.74 4.30
C MET A 379 -1.99 10.07 3.63
N SER A 380 -1.01 10.89 3.24
CA SER A 380 -1.24 12.17 2.56
C SER A 380 -1.93 12.01 1.20
N ARG A 381 -1.92 10.81 0.60
CA ARG A 381 -2.77 10.45 -0.55
C ARG A 381 -4.27 10.70 -0.33
N TYR A 382 -4.76 10.74 0.90
CA TYR A 382 -6.17 11.03 1.17
C TYR A 382 -6.46 12.52 1.47
N MET A 383 -5.45 13.38 1.44
CA MET A 383 -5.65 14.82 1.63
C MET A 383 -6.42 15.46 0.47
N LEU A 384 -7.03 16.62 0.72
CA LEU A 384 -7.69 17.38 -0.33
C LEU A 384 -6.75 18.38 -1.00
N LEU A 385 -6.85 18.45 -2.32
CA LEU A 385 -6.15 19.39 -3.18
C LEU A 385 -7.15 20.34 -3.82
N LYS A 386 -6.78 21.62 -3.93
CA LYS A 386 -7.49 22.62 -4.74
C LYS A 386 -6.94 22.59 -6.15
N GLU A 387 -7.80 22.62 -7.16
CA GLU A 387 -7.40 22.86 -8.54
C GLU A 387 -7.46 24.36 -8.88
N PHE A 388 -6.45 24.83 -9.61
CA PHE A 388 -6.33 26.17 -10.15
C PHE A 388 -6.43 26.14 -11.67
N LYS A 389 -6.90 27.22 -12.28
CA LYS A 389 -7.16 27.26 -13.73
C LYS A 389 -5.91 27.03 -14.57
N SER A 390 -4.77 27.61 -14.19
CA SER A 390 -3.49 27.37 -14.85
C SER A 390 -2.31 27.76 -13.95
N LYS A 391 -1.07 27.62 -14.45
CA LYS A 391 0.13 28.10 -13.74
C LYS A 391 0.25 29.62 -13.73
N THR A 392 -0.49 30.32 -14.60
CA THR A 392 -0.50 31.78 -14.73
C THR A 392 -1.75 32.40 -14.12
N ASP A 393 -2.89 31.72 -14.21
CA ASP A 393 -4.14 32.08 -13.55
C ASP A 393 -4.35 31.15 -12.35
N LEU A 394 -3.87 31.61 -11.19
CA LEU A 394 -3.95 30.92 -9.91
C LEU A 394 -5.31 31.11 -9.22
N THR A 395 -6.36 31.47 -9.96
CA THR A 395 -7.72 31.47 -9.42
C THR A 395 -8.22 30.03 -9.26
N TYR A 396 -8.86 29.78 -8.11
CA TYR A 396 -9.45 28.49 -7.80
C TYR A 396 -10.53 28.10 -8.82
N ASN A 397 -10.43 26.86 -9.31
CA ASN A 397 -11.21 26.30 -10.42
C ASN A 397 -12.45 25.50 -9.97
N ASP A 398 -12.96 25.79 -8.76
CA ASP A 398 -14.18 25.18 -8.20
C ASP A 398 -14.15 23.65 -8.10
N LYS A 399 -12.95 23.07 -7.96
CA LYS A 399 -12.75 21.62 -7.90
C LYS A 399 -11.77 21.24 -6.80
N LEU A 400 -12.20 20.30 -5.97
CA LEU A 400 -11.36 19.63 -4.99
C LEU A 400 -11.12 18.18 -5.42
N TYR A 401 -9.86 17.76 -5.33
CA TYR A 401 -9.45 16.38 -5.62
C TYR A 401 -8.88 15.73 -4.37
N ALA A 402 -9.09 14.42 -4.22
CA ALA A 402 -8.24 13.65 -3.32
C ALA A 402 -6.82 13.58 -3.90
N ALA A 403 -5.81 13.70 -3.05
CA ALA A 403 -4.42 13.73 -3.48
C ALA A 403 -4.05 12.48 -4.26
N ILE A 404 -4.62 11.32 -3.94
CA ILE A 404 -4.36 10.03 -4.61
C ILE A 404 -4.69 10.05 -6.10
N ASP A 405 -5.70 10.82 -6.51
CA ASP A 405 -6.07 10.97 -7.92
C ASP A 405 -5.03 11.81 -8.68
N TRP A 406 -4.31 12.67 -7.95
CA TRP A 406 -3.20 13.44 -8.49
C TRP A 406 -1.85 12.77 -8.24
N THR A 407 -1.63 11.92 -7.25
CA THR A 407 -0.32 11.29 -6.97
C THR A 407 -0.18 9.91 -7.61
N THR A 408 -1.25 9.32 -8.16
CA THR A 408 -1.15 8.07 -8.91
C THR A 408 -0.36 8.28 -10.21
N ARG A 409 0.74 7.54 -10.38
CA ARG A 409 1.71 7.66 -11.48
C ARG A 409 2.00 6.28 -12.07
N LYS A 410 2.72 6.24 -13.19
CA LYS A 410 3.12 5.00 -13.87
C LYS A 410 4.65 4.81 -13.89
N PRO A 411 5.32 4.63 -12.73
CA PRO A 411 6.77 4.41 -12.66
C PRO A 411 7.23 3.13 -13.36
N LYS A 412 8.55 3.03 -13.59
CA LYS A 412 9.23 1.75 -13.83
C LYS A 412 9.68 1.15 -12.50
N VAL A 413 9.31 -0.10 -12.26
CA VAL A 413 9.64 -0.87 -11.06
C VAL A 413 10.61 -1.99 -11.44
N ARG A 414 11.61 -2.21 -10.60
CA ARG A 414 12.62 -3.27 -10.72
C ARG A 414 12.80 -3.99 -9.39
N VAL A 415 13.10 -5.29 -9.41
CA VAL A 415 13.57 -6.03 -8.22
C VAL A 415 14.87 -6.72 -8.59
N ASP A 416 15.93 -6.40 -7.86
CA ASP A 416 17.26 -6.90 -8.17
C ASP A 416 17.39 -8.40 -7.91
N VAL A 417 16.83 -8.87 -6.80
CA VAL A 417 16.97 -10.25 -6.35
C VAL A 417 15.64 -10.75 -5.82
N LYS A 418 15.18 -11.89 -6.32
CA LYS A 418 14.11 -12.72 -5.74
C LYS A 418 14.63 -14.15 -5.72
N GLY A 419 14.36 -14.91 -4.67
CA GLY A 419 14.86 -16.27 -4.60
C GLY A 419 14.17 -17.10 -3.55
N GLU A 420 14.40 -18.40 -3.68
CA GLU A 420 13.83 -19.41 -2.81
C GLU A 420 14.86 -20.52 -2.58
N GLY A 421 14.86 -21.09 -1.37
CA GLY A 421 15.65 -22.26 -1.02
C GLY A 421 14.80 -23.27 -0.26
N LEU A 422 15.02 -24.55 -0.51
CA LEU A 422 14.30 -25.68 0.04
C LEU A 422 15.29 -26.71 0.57
N LEU A 423 15.02 -27.22 1.76
CA LEU A 423 15.61 -28.44 2.30
C LEU A 423 14.48 -29.36 2.77
N GLU A 424 14.50 -30.61 2.34
CA GLU A 424 13.46 -31.58 2.63
C GLU A 424 14.05 -32.95 2.96
N PHE A 425 13.45 -33.65 3.91
CA PHE A 425 13.75 -35.05 4.21
C PHE A 425 12.52 -35.89 3.92
N ILE A 426 12.70 -36.96 3.15
CA ILE A 426 11.61 -37.85 2.74
C ILE A 426 11.96 -39.26 3.20
N TYR A 427 11.07 -39.87 3.98
CA TYR A 427 11.08 -41.29 4.26
C TYR A 427 10.22 -42.01 3.23
N ARG A 428 10.71 -43.12 2.67
CA ARG A 428 9.99 -43.97 1.71
C ARG A 428 10.04 -45.43 2.17
N ASN A 429 8.99 -46.18 1.87
CA ASN A 429 8.99 -47.63 1.99
C ASN A 429 8.74 -48.34 0.67
N SER A 430 9.04 -49.64 0.62
CA SER A 430 8.80 -50.51 -0.54
C SER A 430 7.32 -50.73 -0.89
N CYS A 431 6.39 -50.34 -0.02
CA CYS A 431 4.95 -50.39 -0.28
C CYS A 431 4.42 -49.11 -0.97
N GLY A 432 5.30 -48.20 -1.40
CA GLY A 432 4.95 -46.96 -2.09
C GLY A 432 4.52 -45.81 -1.18
N PHE A 433 4.50 -46.00 0.15
CA PHE A 433 4.20 -44.94 1.11
C PHE A 433 5.43 -44.07 1.34
N ALA A 434 5.22 -42.76 1.33
CA ALA A 434 6.24 -41.79 1.68
C ALA A 434 5.71 -40.73 2.66
N ALA A 435 6.60 -40.20 3.48
CA ALA A 435 6.31 -39.09 4.39
C ALA A 435 7.49 -38.13 4.38
N GLY A 436 7.20 -36.84 4.19
CA GLY A 436 8.23 -35.81 4.13
C GLY A 436 8.00 -34.68 5.11
N LEU A 437 9.12 -34.09 5.55
CA LEU A 437 9.16 -32.88 6.36
C LEU A 437 10.26 -31.98 5.79
N GLY A 438 9.93 -30.71 5.59
CA GLY A 438 10.89 -29.78 5.01
C GLY A 438 10.74 -28.34 5.49
N TYR A 439 11.72 -27.57 5.06
CA TYR A 439 11.88 -26.16 5.35
C TYR A 439 12.16 -25.39 4.06
N ASN A 440 11.48 -24.27 3.91
CA ASN A 440 11.56 -23.40 2.76
C ASN A 440 11.85 -21.97 3.21
N ILE A 441 12.78 -21.29 2.54
CA ILE A 441 13.07 -19.87 2.74
C ILE A 441 12.80 -19.14 1.44
N PHE A 442 12.06 -18.05 1.52
CA PHE A 442 11.80 -17.16 0.38
C PHE A 442 12.25 -15.76 0.72
N GLY A 443 12.84 -15.06 -0.25
CA GLY A 443 13.29 -13.70 -0.06
C GLY A 443 13.21 -12.87 -1.32
N ARG A 444 12.97 -11.57 -1.16
CA ARG A 444 13.10 -10.59 -2.24
C ARG A 444 13.74 -9.30 -1.76
N SER A 445 14.50 -8.66 -2.63
CA SER A 445 15.05 -7.33 -2.40
C SER A 445 13.94 -6.27 -2.46
N LYS A 446 14.27 -5.08 -1.94
CA LYS A 446 13.44 -3.88 -2.10
C LYS A 446 13.21 -3.56 -3.58
N GLU A 447 12.01 -3.04 -3.88
CA GLU A 447 11.71 -2.49 -5.19
C GLU A 447 12.49 -1.21 -5.43
N LYS A 448 13.14 -1.12 -6.58
CA LYS A 448 13.72 0.12 -7.08
C LYS A 448 12.70 0.76 -8.02
N ILE A 449 12.19 1.91 -7.60
CA ILE A 449 11.38 2.77 -8.46
C ILE A 449 12.33 3.72 -9.14
N CYS A 450 12.53 3.52 -10.44
CA CYS A 450 13.23 4.47 -11.27
C CYS A 450 12.28 5.64 -11.53
N ASN A 451 12.41 6.69 -10.71
CA ASN A 451 12.17 8.04 -11.19
C ASN A 451 13.30 8.29 -12.19
N ASN A 452 13.05 8.67 -13.44
CA ASN A 452 14.16 8.96 -14.34
C ASN A 452 14.93 10.19 -13.82
N CYS A 453 15.98 9.95 -13.03
CA CYS A 453 17.07 10.89 -12.78
C CYS A 453 18.12 10.68 -13.89
N CYS A 454 17.78 11.08 -15.12
CA CYS A 454 18.74 11.28 -16.22
C CYS A 454 18.31 12.54 -16.99
N GLY A 455 19.25 13.46 -17.18
CA GLY A 455 19.03 14.81 -17.69
C GLY A 455 18.40 14.94 -19.08
N ASP A 456 17.78 16.10 -19.29
CA ASP A 456 17.62 16.87 -20.53
C ASP A 456 16.99 16.25 -21.79
N CYS A 457 16.52 14.99 -21.80
CA CYS A 457 16.03 14.40 -23.06
C CYS A 457 14.55 14.02 -23.12
N CYS A 458 13.82 13.91 -22.02
CA CYS A 458 12.47 13.32 -22.04
C CYS A 458 11.48 14.03 -21.12
N ASN A 459 10.98 15.19 -21.55
CA ASN A 459 9.88 15.95 -20.93
C ASN A 459 8.48 15.27 -21.01
N SER A 460 8.38 13.97 -21.31
CA SER A 460 7.09 13.34 -21.65
C SER A 460 6.80 11.99 -20.98
N CYS A 461 7.61 11.51 -20.03
CA CYS A 461 7.34 10.22 -19.37
C CYS A 461 6.39 10.29 -18.16
N PHE A 462 6.01 11.50 -17.75
CA PHE A 462 4.88 11.71 -16.84
C PHE A 462 3.74 12.24 -17.71
N THR A 463 2.63 11.52 -17.78
CA THR A 463 1.37 12.23 -18.02
C THR A 463 1.20 13.15 -16.82
N GLN A 464 1.77 14.36 -16.91
CA GLN A 464 1.44 15.46 -16.02
C GLN A 464 -0.07 15.39 -15.89
N SER A 465 -0.56 15.23 -14.67
CA SER A 465 -1.90 15.71 -14.41
C SER A 465 -1.85 17.16 -14.88
N THR A 466 -2.51 17.49 -16.00
CA THR A 466 -2.56 18.85 -16.53
C THR A 466 -3.13 19.84 -15.52
N LYS A 467 -3.71 19.29 -14.44
CA LYS A 467 -4.20 19.96 -13.25
C LYS A 467 -3.07 20.66 -12.52
N VAL A 468 -3.26 21.95 -12.33
CA VAL A 468 -2.44 22.76 -11.44
C VAL A 468 -3.10 22.71 -10.07
N VAL A 469 -2.43 22.11 -9.08
CA VAL A 469 -3.04 21.83 -7.78
C VAL A 469 -2.17 22.29 -6.62
N GLY A 470 -2.80 22.61 -5.50
CA GLY A 470 -2.15 22.91 -4.23
C GLY A 470 -2.90 22.28 -3.06
N ILE A 471 -2.22 22.08 -1.93
CA ILE A 471 -2.83 21.44 -0.76
C ILE A 471 -3.89 22.35 -0.17
N LYS A 472 -5.14 21.88 -0.03
CA LYS A 472 -6.24 22.63 0.60
C LYS A 472 -6.01 22.79 2.10
N GLY A 473 -5.62 21.70 2.76
CA GLY A 473 -5.64 21.62 4.21
C GLY A 473 -7.05 21.88 4.75
N CYS A 474 -7.15 22.76 5.75
CA CYS A 474 -8.42 23.23 6.32
C CYS A 474 -8.78 24.65 5.87
N ALA A 475 -8.12 25.17 4.83
CA ALA A 475 -8.52 26.45 4.26
C ALA A 475 -9.89 26.32 3.57
N PRO A 476 -10.79 27.31 3.69
CA PRO A 476 -12.05 27.33 2.94
C PRO A 476 -11.79 27.47 1.42
N VAL A 477 -12.80 27.18 0.61
CA VAL A 477 -12.78 27.39 -0.85
C VAL A 477 -13.41 28.71 -1.25
N ASP A 478 -14.33 29.22 -0.44
CA ASP A 478 -15.09 30.44 -0.67
C ASP A 478 -15.44 31.07 0.69
N ALA A 479 -15.64 32.38 0.69
CA ALA A 479 -16.04 33.10 1.90
C ALA A 479 -16.90 34.31 1.56
N GLU A 480 -17.75 34.71 2.52
CA GLU A 480 -18.46 35.97 2.45
C GLU A 480 -17.48 37.10 2.73
N GLY A 481 -17.33 38.01 1.76
CA GLY A 481 -16.66 39.28 1.94
C GLY A 481 -17.67 40.40 2.11
N TYR A 482 -17.36 41.30 3.03
CA TYR A 482 -18.15 42.49 3.28
C TYR A 482 -17.36 43.70 2.82
N SER A 483 -17.90 44.45 1.86
CA SER A 483 -17.37 45.75 1.44
C SER A 483 -18.22 46.85 2.04
N THR A 484 -17.60 47.80 2.73
CA THR A 484 -18.31 48.91 3.36
C THR A 484 -17.97 50.23 2.66
N THR A 485 -18.97 50.92 2.12
CA THR A 485 -18.85 52.29 1.57
C THR A 485 -19.03 53.38 2.63
N ALA A 486 -19.56 53.02 3.81
CA ALA A 486 -19.80 53.96 4.91
C ALA A 486 -18.55 54.15 5.78
N ALA A 487 -18.27 55.39 6.17
CA ALA A 487 -17.15 55.78 7.05
C ALA A 487 -17.23 55.20 8.49
N ASN A 488 -18.31 54.48 8.84
CA ASN A 488 -18.53 53.89 10.16
C ASN A 488 -19.56 52.73 10.09
N PRO A 489 -19.17 51.54 9.61
CA PRO A 489 -20.07 50.39 9.60
C PRO A 489 -20.20 49.81 11.02
N SER A 490 -21.42 49.75 11.56
CA SER A 490 -21.73 48.94 12.74
C SER A 490 -22.20 47.56 12.29
N LEU A 491 -21.46 46.53 12.65
CA LEU A 491 -21.79 45.13 12.37
C LEU A 491 -22.25 44.48 13.68
N MET A 492 -23.47 43.97 13.72
CA MET A 492 -23.95 43.13 14.82
C MET A 492 -24.52 41.83 14.26
N GLY A 493 -24.15 40.71 14.86
CA GLY A 493 -24.71 39.40 14.54
C GLY A 493 -24.56 38.47 15.73
N THR A 494 -25.67 37.90 16.18
CA THR A 494 -25.71 36.93 17.29
C THR A 494 -25.77 35.48 16.83
N ASP A 495 -25.91 35.19 15.53
CA ASP A 495 -26.02 33.82 15.01
C ASP A 495 -25.49 33.64 13.57
N ARG A 496 -25.10 32.39 13.26
CA ARG A 496 -24.43 31.89 12.03
C ARG A 496 -25.11 32.24 10.68
N GLY A 497 -26.23 32.95 10.66
CA GLY A 497 -26.99 33.27 9.44
C GLY A 497 -27.56 34.69 9.38
N ALA A 498 -27.19 35.57 10.32
CA ALA A 498 -27.70 36.94 10.34
C ALA A 498 -26.62 37.91 10.79
N PHE A 499 -25.62 38.12 9.93
CA PHE A 499 -24.86 39.36 9.97
C PHE A 499 -25.79 40.46 9.41
N GLN A 500 -26.63 41.03 10.27
CA GLN A 500 -27.50 42.13 9.86
C GLN A 500 -26.69 43.42 9.88
N VAL A 501 -26.38 43.90 8.69
CA VAL A 501 -25.80 45.22 8.50
C VAL A 501 -26.89 46.24 8.80
N LEU A 502 -26.67 47.08 9.81
CA LEU A 502 -27.60 48.15 10.21
C LEU A 502 -27.73 49.27 9.16
N ASN A 503 -26.86 49.30 8.15
CA ASN A 503 -26.85 50.29 7.06
C ASN A 503 -27.12 49.61 5.72
N ALA A 504 -28.01 50.19 4.91
CA ALA A 504 -28.52 49.64 3.65
C ALA A 504 -27.49 49.52 2.50
N ASP A 505 -26.22 49.86 2.72
CA ASP A 505 -25.20 50.02 1.67
C ASP A 505 -24.08 48.96 1.68
N VAL A 506 -24.27 47.82 2.35
CA VAL A 506 -23.28 46.72 2.35
C VAL A 506 -23.84 45.54 1.54
N THR A 507 -23.27 45.33 0.36
CA THR A 507 -23.53 44.15 -0.47
C THR A 507 -22.55 43.06 -0.09
N ALA A 508 -23.04 41.91 0.37
CA ALA A 508 -22.20 40.73 0.54
C ALA A 508 -21.73 40.24 -0.83
N THR A 509 -20.41 40.16 -1.03
CA THR A 509 -19.81 39.59 -2.22
C THR A 509 -19.10 38.30 -1.87
N TYR A 510 -19.27 37.26 -2.69
CA TYR A 510 -18.58 35.98 -2.49
C TYR A 510 -17.15 36.06 -3.05
N HIS A 511 -16.17 35.63 -2.26
CA HIS A 511 -14.76 35.66 -2.64
C HIS A 511 -14.17 34.24 -2.63
N ARG A 512 -13.80 33.78 -3.81
CA ARG A 512 -13.04 32.54 -3.98
C ARG A 512 -11.70 32.66 -3.26
N ILE A 513 -11.42 31.70 -2.37
CA ILE A 513 -10.21 31.67 -1.57
C ILE A 513 -9.17 30.80 -2.27
N ASN A 514 -8.09 31.43 -2.74
CA ASN A 514 -7.02 30.75 -3.46
C ASN A 514 -5.95 30.15 -2.52
N ALA A 515 -6.01 30.47 -1.22
CA ALA A 515 -5.14 29.94 -0.17
C ALA A 515 -4.84 28.45 -0.27
N THR A 516 -3.55 28.11 -0.13
CA THR A 516 -3.07 26.73 0.07
C THR A 516 -2.42 26.58 1.44
N GLN A 517 -2.28 25.32 1.87
CA GLN A 517 -1.62 24.93 3.10
C GLN A 517 -0.57 23.84 2.83
N SER A 518 0.56 24.21 2.26
CA SER A 518 1.62 23.27 1.89
C SER A 518 2.26 22.57 3.09
N ALA A 519 2.03 23.05 4.31
CA ALA A 519 2.46 22.39 5.55
C ALA A 519 1.38 21.48 6.16
N ALA A 520 0.18 21.38 5.56
CA ALA A 520 -0.85 20.46 6.04
C ALA A 520 -0.41 19.01 5.84
N THR A 521 -0.96 18.12 6.66
CA THR A 521 -0.72 16.67 6.60
C THR A 521 -2.06 15.93 6.61
N ALA A 522 -2.05 14.60 6.47
CA ALA A 522 -3.26 13.80 6.61
C ALA A 522 -3.93 13.93 8.00
N TYR A 523 -3.17 14.38 9.01
CA TYR A 523 -3.57 14.37 10.42
C TYR A 523 -3.86 15.76 11.00
N LYS A 524 -3.37 16.83 10.37
CA LYS A 524 -3.50 18.20 10.87
C LYS A 524 -3.61 19.22 9.75
N CYS A 525 -4.38 20.27 10.01
CA CYS A 525 -4.39 21.49 9.22
C CYS A 525 -2.98 22.12 9.17
N GLY A 526 -2.64 22.77 8.07
CA GLY A 526 -1.40 23.52 7.93
C GLY A 526 -1.59 24.99 8.29
N GLN A 527 -0.50 25.75 8.27
CA GLN A 527 -0.57 27.20 8.13
C GLN A 527 -0.81 27.56 6.66
N VAL A 528 -1.37 28.73 6.40
CA VAL A 528 -1.56 29.21 5.02
C VAL A 528 -0.25 29.76 4.47
N ASP A 529 0.12 29.34 3.26
CA ASP A 529 1.48 29.52 2.71
C ASP A 529 1.85 30.98 2.42
N ASN A 530 0.87 31.80 2.06
CA ASN A 530 1.06 33.20 1.69
C ASN A 530 -0.07 34.05 2.26
N ALA A 531 -0.29 33.92 3.57
CA ALA A 531 -1.23 34.75 4.28
C ALA A 531 -0.87 36.23 4.05
N ILE A 532 -1.73 36.95 3.35
CA ILE A 532 -1.54 38.38 3.13
C ILE A 532 -1.87 39.05 4.45
N THR A 533 -0.88 39.62 5.12
CA THR A 533 -1.15 40.54 6.22
C THR A 533 -1.50 41.89 5.60
N LEU A 534 -2.77 42.31 5.67
CA LEU A 534 -3.10 43.71 5.40
C LEU A 534 -2.48 44.56 6.52
N ASP A 535 -1.49 45.38 6.17
CA ASP A 535 -0.77 46.25 7.10
C ASP A 535 -1.73 47.30 7.70
N THR A 536 -1.64 47.47 9.02
CA THR A 536 -2.37 48.45 9.83
C THR A 536 -1.88 49.89 9.63
N SER A 537 -0.80 50.12 8.88
CA SER A 537 -0.21 51.45 8.73
C SER A 537 -0.88 52.34 7.67
N ASN A 538 -1.83 51.83 6.88
CA ASN A 538 -2.53 52.61 5.85
C ASN A 538 -4.05 52.50 6.00
N ALA A 539 -4.71 53.66 6.03
CA ALA A 539 -6.15 53.80 6.16
C ALA A 539 -6.89 52.98 5.08
N ILE A 540 -7.74 52.06 5.51
CA ILE A 540 -8.55 51.26 4.62
C ILE A 540 -9.77 52.09 4.23
N ALA A 541 -9.74 52.53 2.99
CA ALA A 541 -10.81 53.20 2.28
C ALA A 541 -11.99 52.31 1.89
N ALA A 542 -11.68 51.03 1.76
CA ALA A 542 -12.49 49.99 1.17
C ALA A 542 -11.77 48.70 1.53
N GLY A 543 -12.23 48.03 2.58
CA GLY A 543 -11.64 46.81 3.10
C GLY A 543 -12.57 45.65 2.86
N PHE A 544 -12.04 44.53 2.41
CA PHE A 544 -12.77 43.27 2.33
C PHE A 544 -12.44 42.44 3.56
N VAL A 545 -13.36 42.36 4.52
CA VAL A 545 -13.26 41.39 5.61
C VAL A 545 -13.96 40.12 5.16
N TYR A 546 -13.29 38.97 5.25
CA TYR A 546 -13.95 37.68 5.04
C TYR A 546 -14.08 36.90 6.36
N VAL A 547 -15.18 36.17 6.51
CA VAL A 547 -15.42 35.32 7.67
C VAL A 547 -14.97 33.90 7.32
N ASN A 548 -14.01 33.34 8.08
CA ASN A 548 -13.67 31.93 7.92
C ASN A 548 -14.89 31.07 8.32
N PRO A 549 -15.46 30.27 7.40
CA PRO A 549 -16.69 29.53 7.66
C PRO A 549 -16.54 28.44 8.73
N LEU A 550 -15.31 28.07 9.11
CA LEU A 550 -15.05 27.14 10.21
C LEU A 550 -15.11 27.81 11.60
N ASN A 551 -14.96 29.13 11.69
CA ASN A 551 -14.94 29.83 12.97
C ASN A 551 -16.30 30.46 13.27
N THR A 552 -16.80 30.27 14.50
CA THR A 552 -17.91 31.07 15.01
C THR A 552 -17.38 32.40 15.52
N VAL A 553 -17.69 33.50 14.83
CA VAL A 553 -17.38 34.85 15.31
C VAL A 553 -18.54 35.33 16.17
N THR A 554 -18.31 35.53 17.46
CA THR A 554 -19.26 36.23 18.34
C THR A 554 -18.81 37.69 18.45
N ILE A 555 -19.56 38.62 17.85
CA ILE A 555 -19.26 40.06 17.96
C ILE A 555 -20.05 40.62 19.15
N ALA A 556 -19.36 41.01 20.22
CA ALA A 556 -19.98 41.68 21.35
C ALA A 556 -20.27 43.16 21.01
N ALA A 557 -21.48 43.62 21.30
CA ALA A 557 -21.93 44.98 21.03
C ALA A 557 -21.23 46.01 21.97
N ALA A 558 -20.24 46.75 21.46
CA ALA A 558 -19.65 47.93 22.11
C ALA A 558 -19.06 48.89 21.05
N PRO A 559 -18.94 50.21 21.31
CA PRO A 559 -18.81 51.21 20.25
C PRO A 559 -17.37 51.46 19.74
N VAL A 560 -17.29 51.76 18.43
CA VAL A 560 -16.20 52.30 17.55
C VAL A 560 -15.33 51.27 16.76
N PRO A 561 -14.90 51.53 15.46
CA PRO A 561 -14.04 50.64 14.64
C PRO A 561 -12.62 50.95 13.97
N THR A 562 -11.55 50.07 14.12
CA THR A 562 -10.05 49.93 13.90
C THR A 562 -9.92 48.60 13.17
N ILE A 563 -9.40 48.60 11.96
CA ILE A 563 -9.52 47.45 11.09
C ILE A 563 -8.34 46.50 11.33
N MET A 564 -8.63 45.20 11.50
CA MET A 564 -7.64 44.14 11.67
C MET A 564 -7.44 43.34 10.38
N LYS A 565 -6.26 42.70 10.32
CA LYS A 565 -5.66 41.97 9.20
C LYS A 565 -6.64 41.02 8.48
N VAL A 566 -6.59 41.00 7.15
CA VAL A 566 -7.25 39.99 6.31
C VAL A 566 -6.22 38.95 5.92
N GLU A 567 -5.97 38.00 6.81
CA GLU A 567 -5.19 36.82 6.46
C GLU A 567 -6.12 35.80 5.83
N GLU A 568 -5.73 35.21 4.69
CA GLU A 568 -6.19 33.87 4.36
C GLU A 568 -5.71 32.96 5.51
N SER A 569 -6.47 32.84 6.61
CA SER A 569 -6.07 32.10 7.82
C SER A 569 -7.05 30.97 8.10
N ALA A 570 -6.50 29.76 8.30
CA ALA A 570 -7.28 28.58 8.67
C ALA A 570 -7.31 28.31 10.18
N THR A 571 -6.55 29.04 10.98
CA THR A 571 -6.37 28.76 12.41
C THR A 571 -6.13 30.06 13.19
N ALA A 572 -7.21 30.79 13.49
CA ALA A 572 -7.34 31.65 14.67
C ALA A 572 -8.69 32.37 14.63
N ASN A 573 -9.33 32.54 15.78
CA ASN A 573 -10.45 33.45 15.98
C ASN A 573 -10.12 34.82 15.35
N PRO A 574 -10.93 35.36 14.41
CA PRO A 574 -10.81 36.75 14.06
C PRO A 574 -11.30 37.54 15.28
N ALA A 575 -10.37 38.01 16.11
CA ALA A 575 -10.68 39.08 17.04
C ALA A 575 -11.02 40.31 16.19
N LEU A 576 -12.09 41.01 16.53
CA LEU A 576 -12.49 42.28 15.93
C LEU A 576 -12.44 43.29 17.08
N ALA A 577 -11.46 44.19 17.07
CA ALA A 577 -11.39 45.30 18.02
C ALA A 577 -11.06 46.56 17.23
N ILE A 578 -11.89 47.60 17.42
CA ILE A 578 -12.13 48.56 16.37
C ILE A 578 -12.11 50.07 17.02
N THR A 579 -11.44 51.14 16.45
CA THR A 579 -11.46 52.66 16.43
C THR A 579 -10.88 53.36 15.12
N ALA A 580 -11.41 54.53 14.63
CA ALA A 580 -11.39 55.08 13.22
C ALA A 580 -10.36 56.21 12.79
N VAL A 581 -10.25 56.54 11.46
CA VAL A 581 -10.10 57.89 10.73
C VAL A 581 -9.55 57.78 9.24
N ALA A 582 -10.00 58.67 8.31
CA ALA A 582 -9.84 58.78 6.80
C ALA A 582 -8.42 59.17 6.23
N PRO A 583 -8.14 59.31 4.88
CA PRO A 583 -8.88 59.06 3.61
C PRO A 583 -8.25 57.98 2.67
N TYR A 584 -8.75 57.86 1.43
CA TYR A 584 -9.08 56.61 0.73
C TYR A 584 -8.09 56.12 -0.38
N GLY A 585 -7.62 54.86 -0.35
CA GLY A 585 -7.02 54.09 -1.47
C GLY A 585 -7.63 52.69 -1.70
N VAL A 586 -7.72 52.25 -2.96
CA VAL A 586 -8.32 50.96 -3.39
C VAL A 586 -7.39 49.79 -3.05
N VAL A 587 -7.90 48.73 -2.39
CA VAL A 587 -7.21 47.43 -2.34
C VAL A 587 -7.38 46.74 -3.71
N SER A 588 -6.53 47.10 -4.67
CA SER A 588 -6.40 46.39 -5.94
C SER A 588 -5.16 45.52 -5.91
N GLY A 589 -5.25 44.26 -6.35
CA GLY A 589 -4.09 43.39 -6.51
C GLY A 589 -3.75 42.52 -5.29
N ILE A 590 -4.76 41.97 -4.58
CA ILE A 590 -4.55 40.81 -3.69
C ILE A 590 -4.01 39.66 -4.54
N THR A 591 -2.70 39.61 -4.67
CA THR A 591 -2.00 38.61 -5.49
C THR A 591 -1.77 37.42 -4.57
N SER A 592 -2.76 36.54 -4.51
CA SER A 592 -2.62 35.24 -3.85
C SER A 592 -1.65 34.40 -4.67
N ALA A 593 -0.55 33.98 -4.04
CA ALA A 593 0.46 33.11 -4.66
C ALA A 593 0.35 31.72 -4.03
N PRO A 594 -0.67 30.89 -4.35
CA PRO A 594 -0.74 29.54 -3.80
C PRO A 594 0.54 28.75 -4.06
N LYS A 595 0.95 27.93 -3.09
CA LYS A 595 2.05 26.99 -3.28
C LYS A 595 1.55 25.75 -4.01
N LEU A 596 1.96 25.65 -5.26
CA LEU A 596 1.58 24.56 -6.15
C LEU A 596 2.42 23.32 -5.88
N LEU A 597 1.78 22.16 -6.01
CA LEU A 597 2.46 20.86 -5.99
C LEU A 597 3.16 20.59 -7.32
N THR A 598 4.31 19.94 -7.20
CA THR A 598 5.15 19.45 -8.30
C THR A 598 5.42 17.97 -8.11
N ASP A 599 5.91 17.29 -9.13
CA ASP A 599 6.28 15.87 -8.99
C ASP A 599 7.41 15.66 -7.96
N SER A 600 8.16 16.73 -7.60
CA SER A 600 9.16 16.68 -6.54
C SER A 600 8.55 16.55 -5.13
N ASP A 601 7.25 16.82 -4.97
CA ASP A 601 6.52 16.69 -3.70
C ASP A 601 6.00 15.27 -3.46
N ILE A 602 6.13 14.36 -4.43
CA ILE A 602 5.71 12.96 -4.33
C ILE A 602 6.77 12.15 -3.56
N ASP A 603 6.32 11.34 -2.60
CA ASP A 603 7.16 10.37 -1.91
C ASP A 603 7.13 9.01 -2.63
N LEU A 604 8.18 8.73 -3.39
CA LEU A 604 8.34 7.46 -4.11
C LEU A 604 8.45 6.24 -3.17
N CYS A 605 8.89 6.44 -1.93
CA CYS A 605 9.09 5.34 -0.98
C CYS A 605 7.76 4.70 -0.55
N SER A 606 6.69 5.48 -0.53
CA SER A 606 5.34 5.03 -0.21
C SER A 606 4.79 4.00 -1.22
N GLY A 607 5.22 4.10 -2.50
CA GLY A 607 4.80 3.20 -3.58
C GLY A 607 5.76 2.05 -3.88
N ALA A 608 6.93 2.02 -3.23
CA ALA A 608 7.93 0.97 -3.38
C ALA A 608 7.80 -0.07 -2.26
N MET A 609 7.62 -1.35 -2.62
CA MET A 609 7.64 -2.44 -1.66
C MET A 609 9.05 -2.62 -1.05
N ASN A 610 9.13 -2.83 0.26
CA ASN A 610 10.40 -3.22 0.89
C ASN A 610 10.74 -4.67 0.56
N GLY A 611 12.02 -5.00 0.70
CA GLY A 611 12.44 -6.40 0.75
C GLY A 611 11.90 -7.08 1.99
N TYR A 612 11.74 -8.39 1.91
CA TYR A 612 11.34 -9.21 3.05
C TYR A 612 11.82 -10.65 2.85
N VAL A 613 11.89 -11.38 3.97
CA VAL A 613 12.19 -12.80 4.00
C VAL A 613 11.07 -13.53 4.74
N THR A 614 10.68 -14.69 4.22
CA THR A 614 9.71 -15.59 4.86
C THR A 614 10.30 -16.98 5.00
N HIS A 615 9.83 -17.69 6.02
CA HIS A 615 10.24 -19.03 6.38
C HIS A 615 8.98 -19.90 6.40
N LYS A 616 9.02 -21.02 5.70
CA LYS A 616 7.90 -21.95 5.60
C LYS A 616 8.34 -23.33 6.09
N ILE A 617 7.52 -23.93 6.93
CA ILE A 617 7.64 -25.34 7.34
C ILE A 617 6.48 -26.07 6.67
N PHE A 618 6.76 -27.25 6.14
CA PHE A 618 5.75 -28.06 5.47
C PHE A 618 6.00 -29.54 5.72
N GLY A 619 4.95 -30.34 5.58
CA GLY A 619 5.04 -31.78 5.60
C GLY A 619 3.91 -32.42 4.82
N HIS A 620 4.14 -33.64 4.35
CA HIS A 620 3.22 -34.35 3.47
C HIS A 620 3.29 -35.86 3.66
N LEU A 621 2.26 -36.53 3.13
CA LEU A 621 2.12 -37.97 3.04
C LEU A 621 1.76 -38.33 1.60
N ASP A 622 2.43 -39.35 1.07
CA ASP A 622 2.27 -39.76 -0.33
C ASP A 622 2.07 -41.27 -0.42
N TYR A 623 1.44 -41.66 -1.51
CA TYR A 623 1.37 -43.05 -1.93
C TYR A 623 1.59 -43.12 -3.44
N ALA A 624 2.45 -44.03 -3.88
CA ALA A 624 2.67 -44.31 -5.28
C ALA A 624 2.56 -45.79 -5.60
N TRP A 625 2.02 -46.06 -6.79
CA TRP A 625 1.92 -47.40 -7.31
C TRP A 625 3.16 -47.68 -8.15
N GLU A 626 4.15 -48.32 -7.54
CA GLU A 626 5.46 -48.58 -8.17
C GLU A 626 5.45 -49.78 -9.13
N ASP A 627 4.45 -50.66 -8.99
CA ASP A 627 4.29 -51.91 -9.78
C ASP A 627 3.71 -51.69 -11.20
N CYS A 628 3.59 -50.45 -11.65
CA CYS A 628 3.00 -50.09 -12.94
C CYS A 628 4.05 -49.41 -13.84
N ASP A 629 3.99 -49.65 -15.15
CA ASP A 629 4.84 -48.96 -16.14
C ASP A 629 4.66 -47.44 -16.06
N TRP A 630 3.41 -47.03 -15.91
CA TRP A 630 3.04 -45.67 -15.58
C TRP A 630 2.82 -45.63 -14.08
N LYS A 631 3.62 -44.86 -13.35
CA LYS A 631 3.64 -44.84 -11.87
C LYS A 631 2.76 -43.69 -11.37
N PRO A 632 1.45 -43.88 -11.16
CA PRO A 632 0.65 -42.84 -10.54
C PRO A 632 1.09 -42.62 -9.10
N ALA A 633 0.84 -41.42 -8.61
CA ALA A 633 1.04 -41.05 -7.23
C ALA A 633 -0.05 -40.09 -6.77
N VAL A 634 -0.36 -40.15 -5.49
CA VAL A 634 -1.22 -39.20 -4.80
C VAL A 634 -0.54 -38.72 -3.54
N TYR A 635 -0.75 -37.46 -3.20
CA TYR A 635 -0.15 -36.84 -2.02
C TYR A 635 -1.05 -35.79 -1.41
N ALA A 636 -0.86 -35.57 -0.11
CA ALA A 636 -1.48 -34.48 0.61
C ALA A 636 -0.55 -33.95 1.69
N GLY A 637 -0.61 -32.65 1.94
CA GLY A 637 0.25 -32.01 2.93
C GLY A 637 -0.30 -30.70 3.46
N ALA A 638 0.44 -30.14 4.40
CA ALA A 638 0.15 -28.87 5.03
C ALA A 638 1.42 -28.04 5.15
N GLU A 639 1.25 -26.73 5.10
CA GLU A 639 2.33 -25.75 5.18
C GLU A 639 1.96 -24.57 6.09
N ALA A 640 2.97 -23.99 6.73
CA ALA A 640 2.84 -22.76 7.49
C ALA A 640 4.04 -21.85 7.21
N GLU A 641 3.75 -20.62 6.78
CA GLU A 641 4.71 -19.58 6.42
C GLU A 641 4.68 -18.42 7.42
N PHE A 642 5.87 -18.03 7.84
CA PHE A 642 6.15 -17.08 8.90
C PHE A 642 7.13 -16.01 8.41
N ALA A 643 6.94 -14.78 8.87
CA ALA A 643 7.84 -13.69 8.59
C ALA A 643 8.16 -12.90 9.87
N SER A 644 9.36 -12.34 9.97
CA SER A 644 9.81 -11.56 11.13
C SER A 644 8.84 -10.44 11.47
N CYS A 645 8.67 -10.07 12.74
CA CYS A 645 7.80 -8.95 13.13
C CYS A 645 8.20 -7.60 12.51
N SER A 646 9.47 -7.43 12.14
CA SER A 646 9.97 -6.25 11.42
C SER A 646 9.38 -6.12 10.01
N ASP A 647 9.04 -7.24 9.37
CA ASP A 647 8.82 -7.29 7.92
C ASP A 647 7.34 -7.16 7.58
N LYS A 648 6.69 -6.07 7.99
CA LYS A 648 5.22 -5.91 7.90
C LYS A 648 4.61 -6.17 6.51
N ASN A 649 5.41 -6.07 5.44
CA ASN A 649 5.04 -6.31 4.06
C ASN A 649 4.91 -7.81 3.67
N ALA A 650 5.44 -8.71 4.49
CA ALA A 650 5.34 -10.15 4.26
C ALA A 650 4.06 -10.74 4.86
N MET A 651 3.43 -11.65 4.11
CA MET A 651 2.24 -12.39 4.55
C MET A 651 2.65 -13.58 5.42
N ASN A 652 1.95 -13.77 6.54
CA ASN A 652 2.02 -15.02 7.31
C ASN A 652 0.78 -15.83 6.97
N ALA A 653 0.97 -17.05 6.47
CA ALA A 653 -0.11 -17.86 5.95
C ALA A 653 0.03 -19.33 6.35
N TRP A 654 -1.08 -20.04 6.37
CA TRP A 654 -1.10 -21.50 6.42
C TRP A 654 -1.80 -22.01 5.19
N GLY A 655 -1.48 -23.23 4.79
CA GLY A 655 -2.08 -23.86 3.65
C GLY A 655 -2.16 -25.36 3.77
N ILE A 656 -3.02 -25.93 2.93
CA ILE A 656 -3.10 -27.37 2.69
C ILE A 656 -3.03 -27.59 1.19
N TYR A 657 -2.44 -28.70 0.79
CA TYR A 657 -2.36 -29.09 -0.61
C TYR A 657 -2.65 -30.57 -0.77
N LEU A 658 -3.19 -30.90 -1.94
CA LEU A 658 -3.45 -32.26 -2.38
C LEU A 658 -3.13 -32.33 -3.86
N GLY A 659 -2.58 -33.43 -4.31
CA GLY A 659 -2.22 -33.57 -5.71
C GLY A 659 -2.06 -35.01 -6.12
N GLY A 660 -1.84 -35.17 -7.41
CA GLY A 660 -1.40 -36.43 -7.97
C GLY A 660 -0.44 -36.20 -9.12
N SER A 661 0.36 -37.21 -9.40
CA SER A 661 1.25 -37.21 -10.55
C SER A 661 1.28 -38.55 -11.24
N LEU A 662 1.79 -38.53 -12.46
CA LEU A 662 1.91 -39.68 -13.33
C LEU A 662 3.32 -39.64 -13.94
N SER A 663 4.18 -40.53 -13.48
CA SER A 663 5.52 -40.70 -14.03
C SER A 663 5.48 -41.77 -15.13
N PHE A 664 6.17 -41.52 -16.24
CA PHE A 664 6.27 -42.41 -17.40
C PHE A 664 7.72 -42.62 -17.83
#